data_AF-A0A2G4G7F7-F1
#
_entry.id   AF-A0A2G4G7F7-F1
#
_cell.length_a   1.000
_cell.length_b   1.000
_cell.length_c   1.000
_cell.angle_alpha   90.00
_cell.angle_beta   90.00
_cell.angle_gamma   90.00
#
_symmetry.space_group_name_H-M   'P 1'
#
loop_
_entity.id
_entity.type
_entity.pdbx_description
1 polymer ?
#
loop_
_entity_poly.entity_id
_entity_poly.type
_entity_poly.pdbx_seq_one_letter_code
_entity_poly.pdbx_strand_id
1 'polypeptide(L)'
;MTSESTATAKSLVASDDATLRADVRHLGDLLGQSLIRQEGPALLELVESVRKSVREGGGVEILEKLSVEDSVQLVRAFSTYFNLANVAEQVHRSRVLAEVRAEGGSWITRAIDKIEDAIANPVAGHEISHEDLVKWISELDVRPVFTAHPTEAARRSVLSKLGEIASLLDTPASVTQDERLAETVDLLWQTDELRLDRPEPLDEAMNALYYLDDLATTTVPEVLNDFARELKRIGVELPVTSRPLTFGTWIGGDRDGNPNITPEITEDAVVLQVGHAIRTTIAAMNNLRQMLSVSTRIAGTTPELSASVEKDLKNIPEFEERFLRLNVQEPYRLKATAIVHRLAFTRQRHAARGPHVPGRDYKNTAELLADLTLMRDSLFAHRGELLATGLLERTIRTVAAFGLTHATLDIREHSDAHHKALQQMIGGKYAELSHEEKFPILITQLASSAPLDATKLDAAGTKTLNTFVAISDLIERFGSEVIETYIVSMTKGADDLIAATVLGKQAGLVDIDKKIAKIGFAPLLETVAELRAAGEILEKLLANPTYRTLVALRGDVQEVMLGYSDSNKDAGIATSQWEIHRAQRILRDVSMKHGVKLRLFHGRGGSVGRGGGPTYDALVALPWGSVDGQIKMTEQGEVISDKYALPALARENVELTLAASLEATILNRGPRQSVEDLQKWNECMNLVSDNSFTRYRALVDHPDLPAYFYASTPVEQLGNLFLGSRPSRRPDAAGGLDSLRAIPWVFGWTQSRQIVPGWFGVGSGLKAAREAGKSDVLKQMLSEWHFFSTFISNVEMTLAKTDLVTAKHYVQTLVPSELHHFLDVITAEFELTVAEILNLTGKSSLLGDQPVLARTLQVRDTYLAPLQLLQVTLLSRVREQGEKADPALIRALLLTINGVAAGLRNTG
;
A
#
# COMPACT_ATOMS: atom_id res chain seq x y z
N MET A 1 26.93 19.73 22.11
CA MET A 1 26.46 18.34 21.95
C MET A 1 26.18 17.95 20.49
N THR A 2 26.19 18.88 19.53
CA THR A 2 25.89 18.62 18.11
C THR A 2 27.06 18.11 17.26
N SER A 3 28.32 18.25 17.71
CA SER A 3 29.50 17.82 16.94
C SER A 3 29.95 16.38 17.20
N GLU A 4 29.74 15.85 18.41
CA GLU A 4 30.07 14.46 18.76
C GLU A 4 29.07 13.47 18.15
N SER A 5 27.76 13.77 18.15
CA SER A 5 26.71 12.96 17.50
C SER A 5 26.99 12.73 15.99
N THR A 6 27.45 13.75 15.27
CA THR A 6 27.81 13.63 13.85
C THR A 6 29.11 12.87 13.59
N ALA A 7 30.03 12.80 14.57
CA ALA A 7 31.29 12.07 14.44
C ALA A 7 31.10 10.56 14.69
N THR A 8 30.25 10.20 15.66
CA THR A 8 29.87 8.80 15.93
C THR A 8 29.08 8.20 14.75
N ALA A 9 28.15 8.97 14.16
CA ALA A 9 27.41 8.55 12.96
C ALA A 9 28.34 8.33 11.75
N LYS A 10 29.37 9.17 11.54
CA LYS A 10 30.35 8.97 10.45
C LYS A 10 31.26 7.76 10.67
N SER A 11 31.58 7.42 11.92
CA SER A 11 32.37 6.24 12.29
C SER A 11 31.60 4.94 12.08
N LEU A 12 30.32 4.92 12.45
CA LEU A 12 29.41 3.78 12.23
C LEU A 12 29.20 3.51 10.74
N VAL A 13 28.95 4.56 9.93
CA VAL A 13 28.76 4.45 8.47
C VAL A 13 29.98 3.87 7.74
N ALA A 14 31.20 4.12 8.21
CA ALA A 14 32.42 3.60 7.58
C ALA A 14 32.70 2.12 7.89
N SER A 15 32.34 1.63 9.10
CA SER A 15 32.38 0.20 9.43
C SER A 15 31.16 -0.56 8.87
N ASP A 16 29.99 0.09 8.79
CA ASP A 16 28.74 -0.46 8.24
C ASP A 16 28.87 -0.89 6.77
N ASP A 17 29.53 -0.06 5.97
CA ASP A 17 29.72 -0.31 4.54
C ASP A 17 30.60 -1.55 4.28
N ALA A 18 31.36 -2.03 5.28
CA ALA A 18 32.21 -3.21 5.16
C ALA A 18 31.41 -4.52 5.34
N THR A 19 30.51 -4.57 6.33
CA THR A 19 29.66 -5.75 6.58
C THR A 19 28.71 -6.01 5.43
N LEU A 20 28.03 -4.96 4.94
CA LEU A 20 27.16 -5.09 3.75
C LEU A 20 27.93 -5.61 2.53
N ARG A 21 29.13 -5.06 2.28
CA ARG A 21 29.97 -5.51 1.16
C ARG A 21 30.45 -6.95 1.34
N ALA A 22 30.68 -7.40 2.58
CA ALA A 22 31.04 -8.78 2.87
C ALA A 22 29.88 -9.73 2.57
N ASP A 23 28.67 -9.42 3.05
CA ASP A 23 27.45 -10.21 2.79
C ASP A 23 27.15 -10.29 1.28
N VAL A 24 27.20 -9.16 0.57
CA VAL A 24 26.99 -9.12 -0.90
C VAL A 24 28.04 -9.93 -1.65
N ARG A 25 29.32 -9.83 -1.27
CA ARG A 25 30.39 -10.60 -1.89
C ARG A 25 30.20 -12.09 -1.64
N HIS A 26 29.91 -12.46 -0.39
CA HIS A 26 29.74 -13.84 0.01
C HIS A 26 28.60 -14.53 -0.76
N LEU A 27 27.41 -13.90 -0.80
CA LEU A 27 26.29 -14.42 -1.59
C LEU A 27 26.62 -14.46 -3.10
N GLY A 28 27.37 -13.48 -3.60
CA GLY A 28 27.82 -13.45 -4.99
C GLY A 28 28.79 -14.59 -5.33
N ASP A 29 29.69 -14.95 -4.40
CA ASP A 29 30.60 -16.08 -4.52
C ASP A 29 29.83 -17.41 -4.51
N LEU A 30 28.85 -17.55 -3.60
CA LEU A 30 27.97 -18.73 -3.55
C LEU A 30 27.16 -18.90 -4.84
N LEU A 31 26.63 -17.81 -5.40
CA LEU A 31 25.96 -17.84 -6.70
C LEU A 31 26.94 -18.23 -7.81
N GLY A 32 28.15 -17.66 -7.84
CA GLY A 32 29.16 -18.04 -8.83
C GLY A 32 29.50 -19.53 -8.79
N GLN A 33 29.64 -20.10 -7.59
CA GLN A 33 29.83 -21.54 -7.42
C GLN A 33 28.62 -22.35 -7.90
N SER A 34 27.41 -21.85 -7.65
CA SER A 34 26.15 -22.46 -8.11
C SER A 34 26.08 -22.49 -9.64
N LEU A 35 26.42 -21.39 -10.32
CA LEU A 35 26.48 -21.31 -11.77
C LEU A 35 27.47 -22.32 -12.34
N ILE A 36 28.67 -22.45 -11.76
CA ILE A 36 29.66 -23.44 -12.19
C ILE A 36 29.14 -24.87 -12.01
N ARG A 37 28.51 -25.19 -10.86
CA ARG A 37 27.99 -26.54 -10.58
C ARG A 37 26.88 -26.93 -11.55
N GLN A 38 26.00 -25.99 -11.88
CA GLN A 38 24.74 -26.30 -12.58
C GLN A 38 24.84 -26.11 -14.10
N GLU A 39 25.53 -25.08 -14.57
CA GLU A 39 25.60 -24.70 -15.99
C GLU A 39 27.03 -24.76 -16.56
N GLY A 40 28.04 -24.93 -15.69
CA GLY A 40 29.45 -25.01 -16.05
C GLY A 40 30.20 -23.67 -16.00
N PRO A 41 31.54 -23.68 -16.10
CA PRO A 41 32.37 -22.47 -15.96
C PRO A 41 32.11 -21.39 -17.00
N ALA A 42 31.68 -21.77 -18.22
CA ALA A 42 31.49 -20.86 -19.34
C ALA A 42 30.42 -19.79 -19.05
N LEU A 43 29.36 -20.12 -18.30
CA LEU A 43 28.33 -19.14 -17.96
C LEU A 43 28.86 -18.06 -17.02
N LEU A 44 29.67 -18.43 -16.02
CA LEU A 44 30.28 -17.45 -15.11
C LEU A 44 31.27 -16.54 -15.85
N GLU A 45 32.06 -17.11 -16.76
CA GLU A 45 32.96 -16.34 -17.63
C GLU A 45 32.19 -15.35 -18.50
N LEU A 46 31.04 -15.78 -19.06
CA LEU A 46 30.16 -14.91 -19.82
C LEU A 46 29.63 -13.75 -18.97
N VAL A 47 29.10 -14.04 -17.77
CA VAL A 47 28.58 -13.02 -16.83
C VAL A 47 29.66 -11.97 -16.52
N GLU A 48 30.87 -12.41 -16.15
CA GLU A 48 31.98 -11.51 -15.82
C GLU A 48 32.47 -10.72 -17.03
N SER A 49 32.50 -11.33 -18.23
CA SER A 49 32.87 -10.64 -19.47
C SER A 49 31.89 -9.51 -19.83
N VAL A 50 30.59 -9.77 -19.70
CA VAL A 50 29.53 -8.79 -19.96
C VAL A 50 29.61 -7.67 -18.92
N ARG A 51 29.75 -8.01 -17.64
CA ARG A 51 29.88 -7.03 -16.55
C ARG A 51 31.09 -6.11 -16.74
N LYS A 52 32.24 -6.67 -17.15
CA LYS A 52 33.44 -5.89 -17.46
C LYS A 52 33.22 -4.98 -18.67
N SER A 53 32.68 -5.51 -19.77
CA SER A 53 32.48 -4.76 -21.00
C SER A 53 31.50 -3.60 -20.83
N VAL A 54 30.38 -3.82 -20.14
CA VAL A 54 29.39 -2.77 -19.85
C VAL A 54 29.99 -1.69 -18.94
N ARG A 55 30.78 -2.06 -17.93
CA ARG A 55 31.48 -1.10 -17.06
C ARG A 55 32.48 -0.22 -17.82
N GLU A 56 33.08 -0.73 -18.90
CA GLU A 56 34.00 0.00 -19.77
C GLU A 56 33.28 0.79 -20.89
N GLY A 57 31.95 0.84 -20.87
CA GLY A 57 31.12 1.57 -21.84
C GLY A 57 30.83 0.80 -23.14
N GLY A 58 31.08 -0.52 -23.16
CA GLY A 58 30.79 -1.42 -24.27
C GLY A 58 29.65 -2.42 -23.97
N GLY A 59 29.76 -3.64 -24.51
CA GLY A 59 28.86 -4.76 -24.19
C GLY A 59 27.77 -5.03 -25.23
N VAL A 60 27.36 -4.04 -26.01
CA VAL A 60 26.33 -4.19 -27.06
C VAL A 60 26.72 -5.28 -28.07
N GLU A 61 27.95 -5.25 -28.58
CA GLU A 61 28.43 -6.23 -29.57
C GLU A 61 28.47 -7.67 -29.05
N ILE A 62 28.66 -7.85 -27.73
CA ILE A 62 28.63 -9.18 -27.08
C ILE A 62 27.17 -9.64 -27.00
N LEU A 63 26.29 -8.77 -26.52
CA LEU A 63 24.87 -9.06 -26.31
C LEU A 63 24.10 -9.33 -27.61
N GLU A 64 24.43 -8.64 -28.71
CA GLU A 64 23.84 -8.85 -30.03
C GLU A 64 24.12 -10.25 -30.61
N LYS A 65 25.25 -10.86 -30.23
CA LYS A 65 25.69 -12.16 -30.77
C LYS A 65 25.26 -13.34 -29.91
N LEU A 66 24.60 -13.10 -28.77
CA LEU A 66 24.17 -14.17 -27.87
C LEU A 66 23.09 -15.04 -28.51
N SER A 67 23.21 -16.34 -28.27
CA SER A 67 22.11 -17.26 -28.51
C SER A 67 20.92 -16.92 -27.59
N VAL A 68 19.73 -17.41 -27.93
CA VAL A 68 18.55 -17.23 -27.06
C VAL A 68 18.76 -17.91 -25.71
N GLU A 69 19.39 -19.08 -25.71
CA GLU A 69 19.69 -19.87 -24.51
C GLU A 69 20.67 -19.12 -23.58
N ASP A 70 21.79 -18.63 -24.13
CA ASP A 70 22.75 -17.82 -23.37
C ASP A 70 22.11 -16.54 -22.83
N SER A 71 21.23 -15.91 -23.62
CA SER A 71 20.49 -14.72 -23.19
C SER A 71 19.60 -15.02 -21.98
N VAL A 72 18.89 -16.16 -21.99
CA VAL A 72 18.07 -16.59 -20.85
C VAL A 72 18.95 -16.80 -19.62
N GLN A 73 20.01 -17.60 -19.72
CA GLN A 73 20.88 -17.89 -18.58
C GLN A 73 21.53 -16.61 -18.01
N LEU A 74 22.00 -15.72 -18.89
CA LEU A 74 22.62 -14.45 -18.51
C LEU A 74 21.66 -13.54 -17.74
N VAL A 75 20.42 -13.41 -18.22
CA VAL A 75 19.38 -12.59 -17.55
C VAL A 75 19.05 -13.15 -16.17
N ARG A 76 18.90 -14.47 -16.08
CA ARG A 76 18.64 -15.15 -14.80
C ARG A 76 19.78 -14.93 -13.82
N ALA A 77 21.03 -15.01 -14.29
CA ALA A 77 22.21 -14.77 -13.46
C ALA A 77 22.20 -13.35 -12.88
N PHE A 78 22.07 -12.33 -13.73
CA PHE A 78 22.00 -10.93 -13.26
C PHE A 78 20.81 -10.65 -12.33
N SER A 79 19.64 -11.22 -12.64
CA SER A 79 18.45 -11.09 -11.79
C SER A 79 18.66 -11.72 -10.41
N THR A 80 19.34 -12.88 -10.36
CA THR A 80 19.65 -13.58 -9.10
C THR A 80 20.69 -12.82 -8.28
N TYR A 81 21.77 -12.33 -8.91
CA TYR A 81 22.74 -11.43 -8.25
C TYR A 81 22.04 -10.22 -7.63
N PHE A 82 21.09 -9.63 -8.35
CA PHE A 82 20.35 -8.47 -7.88
C PHE A 82 19.45 -8.78 -6.68
N ASN A 83 18.73 -9.90 -6.71
CA ASN A 83 17.92 -10.35 -5.59
C ASN A 83 18.77 -10.61 -4.33
N LEU A 84 19.95 -11.23 -4.48
CA LEU A 84 20.87 -11.49 -3.38
C LEU A 84 21.44 -10.20 -2.80
N ALA A 85 21.84 -9.25 -3.65
CA ALA A 85 22.34 -7.95 -3.20
C ALA A 85 21.26 -7.16 -2.44
N ASN A 86 20.01 -7.19 -2.91
CA ASN A 86 18.88 -6.55 -2.23
C ASN A 86 18.62 -7.15 -0.86
N VAL A 87 18.61 -8.48 -0.74
CA VAL A 87 18.37 -9.14 0.55
C VAL A 87 19.48 -8.80 1.55
N ALA A 88 20.74 -8.79 1.12
CA ALA A 88 21.85 -8.37 1.97
C ALA A 88 21.69 -6.90 2.43
N GLU A 89 21.29 -5.99 1.54
CA GLU A 89 20.98 -4.59 1.88
C GLU A 89 19.84 -4.49 2.89
N GLN A 90 18.77 -5.27 2.71
CA GLN A 90 17.62 -5.30 3.61
C GLN A 90 17.98 -5.84 5.00
N VAL A 91 18.77 -6.90 5.09
CA VAL A 91 19.28 -7.44 6.38
C VAL A 91 20.17 -6.44 7.07
N HIS A 92 21.09 -5.80 6.34
CA HIS A 92 21.95 -4.77 6.90
C HIS A 92 21.13 -3.60 7.47
N ARG A 93 20.16 -3.09 6.70
CA ARG A 93 19.22 -2.06 7.18
C ARG A 93 18.48 -2.50 8.45
N SER A 94 18.02 -3.74 8.50
CA SER A 94 17.36 -4.32 9.68
C SER A 94 18.24 -4.25 10.94
N ARG A 95 19.53 -4.59 10.83
CA ARG A 95 20.49 -4.54 11.94
C ARG A 95 20.67 -3.10 12.46
N VAL A 96 20.88 -2.14 11.55
CA VAL A 96 21.01 -0.71 11.91
C VAL A 96 19.76 -0.20 12.63
N LEU A 97 18.56 -0.56 12.14
CA LEU A 97 17.30 -0.16 12.78
C LEU A 97 17.11 -0.79 14.16
N ALA A 98 17.58 -2.02 14.36
CA ALA A 98 17.53 -2.67 15.66
C ALA A 98 18.42 -1.95 16.69
N GLU A 99 19.63 -1.55 16.28
CA GLU A 99 20.55 -0.75 17.12
C GLU A 99 19.93 0.60 17.51
N VAL A 100 19.42 1.34 16.52
CA VAL A 100 18.74 2.63 16.78
C VAL A 100 17.56 2.46 17.74
N ARG A 101 16.77 1.38 17.61
CA ARG A 101 15.65 1.09 18.51
C ARG A 101 16.11 0.78 19.93
N ALA A 102 17.21 0.02 20.08
CA ALA A 102 17.77 -0.34 21.39
C ALA A 102 18.23 0.90 22.18
N GLU A 103 18.66 1.95 21.48
CA GLU A 103 19.05 3.25 22.08
C GLU A 103 17.85 4.19 22.32
N GLY A 104 16.62 3.75 22.07
CA GLY A 104 15.40 4.57 22.23
C GLY A 104 15.03 5.41 21.01
N GLY A 105 15.68 5.22 19.85
CA GLY A 105 15.47 6.03 18.65
C GLY A 105 14.31 5.62 17.73
N SER A 106 13.29 4.91 18.24
CA SER A 106 12.17 4.42 17.41
C SER A 106 11.29 5.56 16.85
N TRP A 107 10.56 5.32 15.77
CA TRP A 107 9.66 6.33 15.18
C TRP A 107 8.56 6.78 16.14
N ILE A 108 7.98 5.84 16.90
CA ILE A 108 6.95 6.15 17.91
C ILE A 108 7.56 7.02 19.02
N THR A 109 8.74 6.66 19.51
CA THR A 109 9.45 7.45 20.54
C THR A 109 9.69 8.88 20.06
N ARG A 110 10.19 9.06 18.82
CA ARG A 110 10.41 10.40 18.24
C ARG A 110 9.13 11.22 18.13
N ALA A 111 8.01 10.61 17.73
CA ALA A 111 6.73 11.30 17.66
C ALA A 111 6.25 11.73 19.06
N ILE A 112 6.43 10.87 20.07
CA ILE A 112 6.10 11.17 21.46
C ILE A 112 7.00 12.26 22.03
N ASP A 113 8.30 12.25 21.76
CA ASP A 113 9.24 13.30 22.19
C ASP A 113 8.83 14.67 21.64
N LYS A 114 8.40 14.73 20.36
CA LYS A 114 7.86 15.97 19.77
C LYS A 114 6.55 16.43 20.42
N ILE A 115 5.69 15.49 20.81
CA ILE A 115 4.44 15.81 21.52
C ILE A 115 4.74 16.33 22.92
N GLU A 116 5.67 15.69 23.65
CA GLU A 116 6.14 16.17 24.96
C GLU A 116 6.73 17.58 24.86
N ASP A 117 7.54 17.85 23.83
CA ASP A 117 8.09 19.19 23.57
C ASP A 117 6.99 20.21 23.29
N ALA A 118 5.99 19.87 22.47
CA ALA A 118 4.86 20.76 22.18
C ALA A 118 4.00 21.06 23.42
N ILE A 119 3.87 20.09 24.35
CA ILE A 119 3.18 20.28 25.63
C ILE A 119 4.02 21.18 26.56
N ALA A 120 5.33 20.96 26.61
CA ALA A 120 6.25 21.74 27.45
C ALA A 120 6.44 23.18 26.95
N ASN A 121 6.38 23.38 25.63
CA ASN A 121 6.60 24.65 24.93
C ASN A 121 5.37 25.04 24.10
N PRO A 122 4.22 25.37 24.75
CA PRO A 122 2.98 25.63 24.05
C PRO A 122 3.07 26.89 23.18
N VAL A 123 2.58 26.78 21.95
CA VAL A 123 2.40 27.92 21.04
C VAL A 123 1.01 28.50 21.25
N ALA A 124 0.89 29.82 21.38
CA ALA A 124 -0.38 30.49 21.60
C ALA A 124 -1.42 30.10 20.54
N GLY A 125 -2.61 29.65 20.97
CA GLY A 125 -3.70 29.19 20.11
C GLY A 125 -3.54 27.75 19.60
N HIS A 126 -2.51 27.03 20.03
CA HIS A 126 -2.24 25.62 19.72
C HIS A 126 -1.91 24.83 21.00
N GLU A 127 -2.43 25.27 22.15
CA GLU A 127 -2.26 24.58 23.42
C GLU A 127 -2.92 23.20 23.38
N ILE A 128 -2.21 22.19 23.89
CA ILE A 128 -2.69 20.80 23.92
C ILE A 128 -3.09 20.45 25.35
N SER A 129 -4.38 20.27 25.61
CA SER A 129 -4.84 19.79 26.91
C SER A 129 -4.75 18.26 27.01
N HIS A 130 -4.74 17.72 28.23
CA HIS A 130 -4.81 16.27 28.44
C HIS A 130 -6.12 15.66 27.92
N GLU A 131 -7.24 16.39 28.02
CA GLU A 131 -8.53 15.97 27.47
C GLU A 131 -8.48 15.85 25.94
N ASP A 132 -7.83 16.80 25.27
CA ASP A 132 -7.61 16.75 23.82
C ASP A 132 -6.78 15.54 23.43
N LEU A 133 -5.68 15.25 24.14
CA LEU A 133 -4.85 14.07 23.90
C LEU A 133 -5.66 12.78 24.01
N VAL A 134 -6.41 12.60 25.11
CA VAL A 134 -7.24 11.42 25.33
C VAL A 134 -8.26 11.26 24.20
N LYS A 135 -8.94 12.35 23.83
CA LYS A 135 -9.90 12.35 22.72
C LYS A 135 -9.24 11.94 21.41
N TRP A 136 -8.20 12.65 20.98
CA TRP A 136 -7.55 12.45 19.68
C TRP A 136 -6.92 11.06 19.54
N ILE A 137 -6.32 10.54 20.61
CA ILE A 137 -5.73 9.19 20.62
C ILE A 137 -6.81 8.12 20.63
N SER A 138 -7.93 8.33 21.33
CA SER A 138 -9.04 7.37 21.34
C SER A 138 -9.74 7.24 19.98
N GLU A 139 -9.70 8.30 19.17
CA GLU A 139 -10.28 8.36 17.83
C GLU A 139 -9.29 7.97 16.72
N LEU A 140 -8.04 7.64 17.08
CA LEU A 140 -7.00 7.24 16.13
C LEU A 140 -7.39 5.91 15.46
N ASP A 141 -7.39 5.88 14.12
CA ASP A 141 -7.63 4.71 13.26
C ASP A 141 -6.78 4.85 11.99
N VAL A 142 -5.63 4.19 12.00
CA VAL A 142 -4.72 4.10 10.86
C VAL A 142 -5.00 2.77 10.15
N ARG A 143 -5.32 2.84 8.86
CA ARG A 143 -5.66 1.64 8.08
C ARG A 143 -4.88 1.54 6.77
N PRO A 144 -3.76 0.81 6.76
CA PRO A 144 -3.12 0.35 5.53
C PRO A 144 -4.03 -0.64 4.79
N VAL A 145 -4.26 -0.42 3.50
CA VAL A 145 -5.17 -1.19 2.65
C VAL A 145 -4.37 -1.93 1.58
N PHE A 146 -4.31 -3.26 1.71
CA PHE A 146 -3.54 -4.14 0.86
C PHE A 146 -4.20 -4.30 -0.51
N THR A 147 -3.42 -4.14 -1.58
CA THR A 147 -3.91 -4.31 -2.96
C THR A 147 -3.29 -5.53 -3.63
N ALA A 148 -4.01 -6.07 -4.62
CA ALA A 148 -3.47 -7.14 -5.48
C ALA A 148 -2.19 -6.65 -6.14
N HIS A 149 -1.30 -7.59 -6.47
CA HIS A 149 0.12 -7.36 -6.69
C HIS A 149 0.43 -7.19 -8.20
N PRO A 150 0.04 -6.09 -8.87
CA PRO A 150 -0.10 -6.08 -10.33
C PRO A 150 1.21 -5.75 -11.05
N THR A 151 2.32 -5.66 -10.29
CA THR A 151 3.63 -5.14 -10.72
C THR A 151 4.80 -5.85 -10.05
N GLU A 152 4.56 -6.74 -9.08
CA GLU A 152 5.65 -7.58 -8.57
C GLU A 152 5.81 -8.77 -9.47
N ALA A 153 6.97 -8.76 -10.08
CA ALA A 153 7.34 -9.78 -11.00
C ALA A 153 8.05 -10.94 -10.29
N ALA A 154 8.46 -10.80 -9.01
CA ALA A 154 8.95 -11.92 -8.20
C ALA A 154 7.81 -12.81 -7.67
N ARG A 155 7.92 -14.12 -7.90
CA ARG A 155 6.97 -15.11 -7.35
C ARG A 155 7.14 -15.29 -5.85
N ARG A 156 6.05 -15.67 -5.15
CA ARG A 156 6.10 -16.10 -3.74
C ARG A 156 7.19 -17.12 -3.47
N SER A 157 7.36 -18.09 -4.37
CA SER A 157 8.41 -19.10 -4.26
C SER A 157 9.80 -18.47 -4.17
N VAL A 158 10.09 -17.40 -4.92
CA VAL A 158 11.36 -16.64 -4.87
C VAL A 158 11.46 -15.88 -3.55
N LEU A 159 10.41 -15.11 -3.20
CA LEU A 159 10.38 -14.33 -1.96
C LEU A 159 10.61 -15.19 -0.71
N SER A 160 10.06 -16.40 -0.65
CA SER A 160 10.30 -17.31 0.47
C SER A 160 11.77 -17.75 0.60
N LYS A 161 12.50 -17.93 -0.51
CA LYS A 161 13.95 -18.26 -0.44
C LYS A 161 14.74 -17.03 -0.03
N LEU A 162 14.36 -15.85 -0.53
CA LEU A 162 14.98 -14.58 -0.12
C LEU A 162 14.78 -14.32 1.38
N GLY A 163 13.61 -14.64 1.93
CA GLY A 163 13.35 -14.60 3.37
C GLY A 163 14.18 -15.60 4.18
N GLU A 164 14.36 -16.82 3.68
CA GLU A 164 15.27 -17.81 4.30
C GLU A 164 16.72 -17.34 4.28
N ILE A 165 17.21 -16.80 3.15
CA ILE A 165 18.55 -16.20 3.06
C ILE A 165 18.69 -15.06 4.06
N ALA A 166 17.69 -14.20 4.17
CA ALA A 166 17.70 -13.11 5.13
C ALA A 166 17.79 -13.62 6.58
N SER A 167 16.99 -14.63 6.93
CA SER A 167 17.03 -15.26 8.25
C SER A 167 18.38 -15.93 8.53
N LEU A 168 18.97 -16.58 7.53
CA LEU A 168 20.28 -17.23 7.67
C LEU A 168 21.37 -16.20 7.90
N LEU A 169 21.39 -15.11 7.13
CA LEU A 169 22.36 -14.03 7.32
C LEU A 169 22.32 -13.43 8.73
N ASP A 170 21.16 -13.40 9.38
CA ASP A 170 21.02 -12.86 10.74
C ASP A 170 21.51 -13.82 11.84
N THR A 171 21.85 -15.06 11.49
CA THR A 171 22.49 -16.00 12.43
C THR A 171 24.02 -15.83 12.46
N PRO A 172 24.70 -16.22 13.56
CA PRO A 172 26.15 -16.15 13.64
C PRO A 172 26.85 -16.98 12.56
N ALA A 173 27.95 -16.44 12.03
CA ALA A 173 28.77 -17.10 11.03
C ALA A 173 29.23 -18.50 11.45
N SER A 174 28.91 -19.52 10.67
CA SER A 174 29.30 -20.91 10.93
C SER A 174 29.32 -21.74 9.64
N VAL A 175 30.00 -22.89 9.67
CA VAL A 175 30.02 -23.83 8.53
C VAL A 175 28.59 -24.26 8.15
N THR A 176 27.75 -24.56 9.13
CA THR A 176 26.35 -24.95 8.88
C THR A 176 25.51 -23.82 8.28
N GLN A 177 25.76 -22.56 8.67
CA GLN A 177 25.10 -21.42 8.03
C GLN A 177 25.51 -21.30 6.57
N ASP A 178 26.81 -21.40 6.28
CA ASP A 178 27.36 -21.33 4.93
C ASP A 178 26.79 -22.43 4.01
N GLU A 179 26.75 -23.68 4.51
CA GLU A 179 26.12 -24.80 3.81
C GLU A 179 24.64 -24.53 3.49
N ARG A 180 23.87 -24.02 4.44
CA ARG A 180 22.45 -23.70 4.24
C ARG A 180 22.23 -22.50 3.31
N LEU A 181 23.11 -21.50 3.35
CA LEU A 181 23.09 -20.39 2.40
C LEU A 181 23.36 -20.91 0.99
N ALA A 182 24.39 -21.76 0.81
CA ALA A 182 24.70 -22.37 -0.48
C ALA A 182 23.53 -23.21 -1.02
N GLU A 183 22.91 -24.05 -0.17
CA GLU A 183 21.71 -24.83 -0.51
C GLU A 183 20.55 -23.92 -0.97
N THR A 184 20.32 -22.82 -0.25
CA THR A 184 19.22 -21.91 -0.55
C THR A 184 19.48 -21.09 -1.82
N VAL A 185 20.73 -20.70 -2.07
CA VAL A 185 21.15 -20.03 -3.32
C VAL A 185 21.03 -20.98 -4.52
N ASP A 186 21.44 -22.25 -4.38
CA ASP A 186 21.23 -23.27 -5.41
C ASP A 186 19.74 -23.47 -5.72
N LEU A 187 18.91 -23.53 -4.68
CA LEU A 187 17.46 -23.67 -4.83
C LEU A 187 16.81 -22.43 -5.45
N LEU A 188 17.32 -21.23 -5.12
CA LEU A 188 16.88 -19.98 -5.74
C LEU A 188 17.18 -20.01 -7.25
N TRP A 189 18.38 -20.44 -7.64
CA TRP A 189 18.76 -20.60 -9.05
C TRP A 189 17.89 -21.64 -9.78
N GLN A 190 17.45 -22.70 -9.12
CA GLN A 190 16.58 -23.72 -9.72
C GLN A 190 15.09 -23.33 -9.71
N THR A 191 14.73 -22.21 -9.10
CA THR A 191 13.34 -21.73 -9.03
C THR A 191 13.04 -20.83 -10.22
N ASP A 192 11.99 -21.14 -10.98
CA ASP A 192 11.54 -20.31 -12.11
C ASP A 192 10.99 -18.95 -11.61
N GLU A 193 11.48 -17.87 -12.22
CA GLU A 193 11.23 -16.50 -11.79
C GLU A 193 9.89 -15.96 -12.30
N LEU A 194 9.43 -16.49 -13.45
CA LEU A 194 8.19 -16.05 -14.10
C LEU A 194 7.01 -16.95 -13.75
N ARG A 195 5.81 -16.37 -13.81
CA ARG A 195 4.55 -17.13 -13.75
C ARG A 195 4.26 -17.69 -15.14
N LEU A 196 3.86 -18.96 -15.18
CA LEU A 196 3.48 -19.62 -16.43
C LEU A 196 2.10 -19.16 -16.91
N ASP A 197 1.17 -18.95 -15.97
CA ASP A 197 -0.22 -18.60 -16.24
C ASP A 197 -0.66 -17.34 -15.48
N ARG A 198 -1.73 -16.72 -15.96
CA ARG A 198 -2.38 -15.59 -15.28
C ARG A 198 -2.92 -16.07 -13.91
N PRO A 199 -2.58 -15.40 -12.81
CA PRO A 199 -3.09 -15.76 -11.49
C PRO A 199 -4.62 -15.56 -11.45
N GLU A 200 -5.29 -16.43 -10.71
CA GLU A 200 -6.69 -16.21 -10.36
C GLU A 200 -6.79 -15.20 -9.21
N PRO A 201 -7.94 -14.50 -9.05
CA PRO A 201 -8.13 -13.56 -7.95
C PRO A 201 -7.85 -14.14 -6.56
N LEU A 202 -8.14 -15.43 -6.34
CA LEU A 202 -7.90 -16.10 -5.06
C LEU A 202 -6.41 -16.39 -4.82
N ASP A 203 -5.60 -16.57 -5.88
CA ASP A 203 -4.15 -16.66 -5.75
C ASP A 203 -3.56 -15.34 -5.25
N GLU A 204 -4.09 -14.22 -5.73
CA GLU A 204 -3.72 -12.89 -5.25
C GLU A 204 -4.08 -12.71 -3.78
N ALA A 205 -5.26 -13.21 -3.36
CA ALA A 205 -5.69 -13.15 -1.97
C ALA A 205 -4.73 -13.95 -1.06
N MET A 206 -4.38 -15.17 -1.44
CA MET A 206 -3.41 -16.00 -0.70
C MET A 206 -2.05 -15.31 -0.51
N ASN A 207 -1.60 -14.54 -1.49
CA ASN A 207 -0.33 -13.82 -1.40
C ASN A 207 -0.39 -12.66 -0.39
N ALA A 208 -1.48 -11.90 -0.33
CA ALA A 208 -1.61 -10.86 0.69
C ALA A 208 -1.77 -11.44 2.09
N LEU A 209 -2.49 -12.56 2.24
CA LEU A 209 -2.69 -13.23 3.51
C LEU A 209 -1.37 -13.71 4.12
N TYR A 210 -0.37 -14.05 3.30
CA TYR A 210 0.97 -14.35 3.77
C TYR A 210 1.57 -13.20 4.60
N TYR A 211 1.55 -11.97 4.08
CA TYR A 211 2.05 -10.81 4.80
C TYR A 211 1.20 -10.46 6.03
N LEU A 212 -0.12 -10.58 5.94
CA LEU A 212 -1.01 -10.33 7.07
C LEU A 212 -0.81 -11.35 8.20
N ASP A 213 -0.59 -12.63 7.86
CA ASP A 213 -0.25 -13.68 8.84
C ASP A 213 1.08 -13.37 9.55
N ASP A 214 2.12 -12.98 8.79
CA ASP A 214 3.42 -12.60 9.36
C ASP A 214 3.30 -11.34 10.23
N LEU A 215 2.54 -10.33 9.80
CA LEU A 215 2.28 -9.11 10.58
C LEU A 215 1.58 -9.41 11.90
N ALA A 216 0.54 -10.25 11.88
CA ALA A 216 -0.22 -10.63 13.07
C ALA A 216 0.59 -11.45 14.07
N THR A 217 1.56 -12.24 13.60
CA THR A 217 2.35 -13.13 14.46
C THR A 217 3.64 -12.50 14.98
N THR A 218 4.32 -11.69 14.17
CA THR A 218 5.70 -11.24 14.45
C THR A 218 5.83 -9.75 14.72
N THR A 219 4.94 -8.93 14.16
CA THR A 219 5.16 -7.47 14.07
C THR A 219 4.19 -6.69 14.96
N VAL A 220 2.90 -6.76 14.65
CA VAL A 220 1.85 -5.96 15.29
C VAL A 220 1.75 -6.18 16.81
N PRO A 221 1.92 -7.41 17.36
CA PRO A 221 1.87 -7.61 18.81
C PRO A 221 2.86 -6.73 19.56
N GLU A 222 4.08 -6.58 19.03
CA GLU A 222 5.13 -5.80 19.68
C GLU A 222 4.99 -4.31 19.40
N VAL A 223 4.62 -3.92 18.18
CA VAL A 223 4.41 -2.50 17.83
C VAL A 223 3.28 -1.87 18.65
N LEU A 224 2.13 -2.54 18.78
CA LEU A 224 1.02 -2.01 19.57
C LEU A 224 1.29 -2.01 21.07
N ASN A 225 2.12 -2.95 21.55
CA ASN A 225 2.57 -2.94 22.94
C ASN A 225 3.49 -1.76 23.23
N ASP A 226 4.46 -1.51 22.34
CA ASP A 226 5.36 -0.37 22.46
C ASP A 226 4.61 0.95 22.31
N PHE A 227 3.67 1.04 21.37
CA PHE A 227 2.78 2.19 21.22
C PHE A 227 2.02 2.49 22.51
N ALA A 228 1.38 1.49 23.12
CA ALA A 228 0.67 1.66 24.38
C ALA A 228 1.59 2.03 25.54
N ARG A 229 2.85 1.54 25.56
CA ARG A 229 3.85 1.93 26.56
C ARG A 229 4.28 3.38 26.40
N GLU A 230 4.60 3.82 25.19
CA GLU A 230 5.05 5.19 24.94
C GLU A 230 3.96 6.22 25.22
N LEU A 231 2.69 5.91 24.93
CA LEU A 231 1.55 6.78 25.26
C LEU A 231 1.42 7.07 26.76
N LYS A 232 1.88 6.18 27.64
CA LYS A 232 1.89 6.43 29.10
C LYS A 232 2.79 7.60 29.48
N ARG A 233 3.82 7.90 28.71
CA ARG A 233 4.74 9.03 28.97
C ARG A 233 4.02 10.38 28.90
N ILE A 234 3.05 10.50 28.00
CA ILE A 234 2.17 11.68 27.87
C ILE A 234 0.87 11.54 28.68
N GLY A 235 0.83 10.61 29.65
CA GLY A 235 -0.29 10.43 30.57
C GLY A 235 -1.54 9.79 29.97
N VAL A 236 -1.45 9.10 28.83
CA VAL A 236 -2.59 8.43 28.18
C VAL A 236 -2.49 6.92 28.33
N GLU A 237 -3.49 6.32 28.97
CA GLU A 237 -3.64 4.87 29.01
C GLU A 237 -4.54 4.39 27.87
N LEU A 238 -3.96 3.63 26.93
CA LEU A 238 -4.70 3.08 25.80
C LEU A 238 -5.38 1.75 26.19
N PRO A 239 -6.72 1.64 26.13
CA PRO A 239 -7.41 0.38 26.32
C PRO A 239 -6.86 -0.73 25.41
N VAL A 240 -6.85 -1.97 25.90
CA VAL A 240 -6.30 -3.12 25.15
C VAL A 240 -7.14 -3.49 23.93
N THR A 241 -8.42 -3.10 23.92
CA THR A 241 -9.35 -3.29 22.82
C THR A 241 -9.40 -2.10 21.86
N SER A 242 -8.63 -1.03 22.11
CA SER A 242 -8.53 0.10 21.18
C SER A 242 -7.90 -0.34 19.86
N ARG A 243 -8.27 0.34 18.78
CA ARG A 243 -7.90 -0.01 17.41
C ARG A 243 -7.15 1.13 16.70
N PRO A 244 -6.02 1.61 17.24
CA PRO A 244 -5.25 2.67 16.58
C PRO A 244 -4.68 2.23 15.22
N LEU A 245 -4.60 0.92 14.99
CA LEU A 245 -4.18 0.29 13.75
C LEU A 245 -5.19 -0.79 13.38
N THR A 246 -5.70 -0.74 12.16
CA THR A 246 -6.49 -1.80 11.52
C THR A 246 -5.92 -2.08 10.13
N PHE A 247 -6.34 -3.17 9.48
CA PHE A 247 -5.89 -3.52 8.14
C PHE A 247 -7.08 -3.58 7.18
N GLY A 248 -6.88 -3.13 5.94
CA GLY A 248 -7.84 -3.27 4.86
C GLY A 248 -7.29 -4.12 3.71
N THR A 249 -8.17 -4.59 2.84
CA THR A 249 -7.79 -5.22 1.58
C THR A 249 -8.76 -4.86 0.45
N TRP A 250 -8.25 -4.84 -0.78
CA TRP A 250 -9.05 -4.73 -2.00
C TRP A 250 -9.19 -6.07 -2.74
N ILE A 251 -8.45 -7.09 -2.33
CA ILE A 251 -8.31 -8.31 -3.09
C ILE A 251 -9.57 -9.16 -2.94
N GLY A 252 -10.26 -9.41 -4.05
CA GLY A 252 -11.60 -10.01 -4.06
C GLY A 252 -12.74 -8.99 -3.99
N GLY A 253 -12.46 -7.70 -3.75
CA GLY A 253 -13.46 -6.63 -3.67
C GLY A 253 -13.36 -5.57 -4.78
N ASP A 254 -12.16 -5.31 -5.29
CA ASP A 254 -11.90 -4.37 -6.39
C ASP A 254 -12.23 -4.99 -7.75
N ARG A 255 -13.41 -4.62 -8.27
CA ARG A 255 -13.98 -5.13 -9.52
C ARG A 255 -14.02 -4.10 -10.63
N ASP A 256 -13.57 -2.87 -10.37
CA ASP A 256 -13.42 -1.84 -11.38
C ASP A 256 -12.58 -2.39 -12.55
N GLY A 257 -13.23 -2.54 -13.71
CA GLY A 257 -12.60 -3.07 -14.91
C GLY A 257 -11.85 -4.40 -14.72
N ASN A 258 -12.28 -5.22 -13.76
CA ASN A 258 -11.84 -6.61 -13.58
C ASN A 258 -13.09 -7.52 -13.60
N PRO A 259 -13.47 -8.08 -14.77
CA PRO A 259 -14.67 -8.91 -14.87
C PRO A 259 -14.56 -10.20 -14.06
N ASN A 260 -13.36 -10.64 -13.69
CA ASN A 260 -13.09 -11.86 -12.95
C ASN A 260 -13.48 -11.75 -11.46
N ILE A 261 -13.66 -10.53 -10.94
CA ILE A 261 -14.20 -10.35 -9.59
C ILE A 261 -15.72 -10.40 -9.67
N THR A 262 -16.28 -11.55 -9.30
CA THR A 262 -17.72 -11.80 -9.23
C THR A 262 -18.18 -11.76 -7.76
N PRO A 263 -19.50 -11.70 -7.48
CA PRO A 263 -19.99 -11.79 -6.10
C PRO A 263 -19.52 -13.07 -5.39
N GLU A 264 -19.41 -14.18 -6.11
CA GLU A 264 -18.93 -15.46 -5.59
C GLU A 264 -17.45 -15.40 -5.22
N ILE A 265 -16.61 -14.80 -6.07
CA ILE A 265 -15.18 -14.58 -5.78
C ILE A 265 -15.00 -13.67 -4.55
N THR A 266 -15.84 -12.64 -4.41
CA THR A 266 -15.85 -11.79 -3.20
C THR A 266 -16.16 -12.63 -1.95
N GLU A 267 -17.12 -13.55 -2.03
CA GLU A 267 -17.46 -14.44 -0.92
C GLU A 267 -16.31 -15.40 -0.58
N ASP A 268 -15.74 -16.06 -1.60
CA ASP A 268 -14.65 -17.02 -1.45
C ASP A 268 -13.39 -16.37 -0.87
N ALA A 269 -13.08 -15.13 -1.28
CA ALA A 269 -11.97 -14.36 -0.73
C ALA A 269 -12.16 -14.09 0.78
N VAL A 270 -13.38 -13.73 1.22
CA VAL A 270 -13.68 -13.53 2.65
C VAL A 270 -13.58 -14.82 3.44
N VAL A 271 -14.14 -15.93 2.92
CA VAL A 271 -14.05 -17.25 3.57
C VAL A 271 -12.59 -17.67 3.76
N LEU A 272 -11.78 -17.50 2.72
CA LEU A 272 -10.34 -17.78 2.75
C LEU A 272 -9.64 -16.93 3.81
N GLN A 273 -9.86 -15.61 3.77
CA GLN A 273 -9.25 -14.64 4.68
C GLN A 273 -9.59 -14.91 6.15
N VAL A 274 -10.87 -15.10 6.48
CA VAL A 274 -11.33 -15.44 7.84
C VAL A 274 -10.75 -16.78 8.29
N GLY A 275 -10.62 -17.74 7.37
CA GLY A 275 -9.97 -19.02 7.62
C GLY A 275 -8.51 -18.87 8.04
N HIS A 276 -7.77 -17.92 7.46
CA HIS A 276 -6.39 -17.57 7.84
C HIS A 276 -6.34 -16.86 9.20
N ALA A 277 -7.13 -15.80 9.39
CA ALA A 277 -7.20 -15.07 10.67
C ALA A 277 -7.41 -16.01 11.86
N ILE A 278 -8.41 -16.90 11.75
CA ILE A 278 -8.72 -17.85 12.82
C ILE A 278 -7.56 -18.83 13.08
N ARG A 279 -6.85 -19.30 12.04
CA ARG A 279 -5.67 -20.17 12.24
C ARG A 279 -4.55 -19.45 12.97
N THR A 280 -4.29 -18.20 12.57
CA THR A 280 -3.28 -17.35 13.18
C THR A 280 -3.63 -17.05 14.65
N THR A 281 -4.89 -16.74 14.96
CA THR A 281 -5.37 -16.59 16.34
C THR A 281 -5.28 -17.90 17.13
N ILE A 282 -5.62 -19.06 16.54
CA ILE A 282 -5.46 -20.37 17.20
C ILE A 282 -4.00 -20.63 17.56
N ALA A 283 -3.04 -20.28 16.70
CA ALA A 283 -1.62 -20.43 17.00
C ALA A 283 -1.20 -19.58 18.22
N ALA A 284 -1.62 -18.30 18.27
CA ALA A 284 -1.38 -17.43 19.42
C ALA A 284 -2.04 -17.98 20.71
N MET A 285 -3.28 -18.47 20.61
CA MET A 285 -3.99 -19.07 21.74
C MET A 285 -3.38 -20.39 22.21
N ASN A 286 -2.79 -21.18 21.31
CA ASN A 286 -2.05 -22.39 21.66
C ASN A 286 -0.81 -22.05 22.51
N ASN A 287 -0.09 -20.99 22.15
CA ASN A 287 1.03 -20.49 22.95
C ASN A 287 0.56 -20.03 24.34
N LEU A 288 -0.50 -19.19 24.39
CA LEU A 288 -1.12 -18.79 25.66
C LEU A 288 -1.54 -19.98 26.52
N ARG A 289 -2.20 -20.98 25.94
CA ARG A 289 -2.63 -22.19 26.67
C ARG A 289 -1.45 -22.97 27.25
N GLN A 290 -0.32 -23.04 26.55
CA GLN A 290 0.88 -23.70 27.05
C GLN A 290 1.49 -22.92 28.22
N MET A 291 1.61 -21.59 28.09
CA MET A 291 2.29 -20.72 29.05
C MET A 291 1.44 -20.36 30.29
N LEU A 292 0.12 -20.25 30.17
CA LEU A 292 -0.76 -19.67 31.20
C LEU A 292 -1.32 -20.74 32.17
N SER A 293 -0.44 -21.38 32.94
CA SER A 293 -0.74 -22.49 33.86
C SER A 293 -1.08 -22.03 35.30
N VAL A 294 -1.78 -20.90 35.46
CA VAL A 294 -2.04 -20.32 36.78
C VAL A 294 -2.97 -21.23 37.58
N SER A 295 -2.47 -21.71 38.72
CA SER A 295 -3.20 -22.65 39.56
C SER A 295 -4.07 -21.98 40.61
N THR A 296 -5.31 -22.47 40.75
CA THR A 296 -6.23 -22.11 41.85
C THR A 296 -5.69 -22.45 43.24
N ARG A 297 -4.71 -23.36 43.34
CA ARG A 297 -4.04 -23.68 44.61
C ARG A 297 -3.01 -22.64 45.06
N ILE A 298 -2.56 -21.77 44.15
CA ILE A 298 -1.46 -20.83 44.39
C ILE A 298 -1.95 -19.37 44.34
N ALA A 299 -2.55 -18.96 43.22
CA ALA A 299 -2.91 -17.55 42.97
C ALA A 299 -4.42 -17.30 43.02
N GLY A 300 -5.22 -18.29 42.62
CA GLY A 300 -6.68 -18.20 42.54
C GLY A 300 -7.20 -17.79 41.16
N THR A 301 -8.51 -17.61 41.08
CA THR A 301 -9.25 -17.17 39.90
C THR A 301 -10.51 -16.45 40.35
N THR A 302 -11.01 -15.54 39.52
CA THR A 302 -12.28 -14.87 39.77
C THR A 302 -13.46 -15.85 39.60
N PRO A 303 -14.57 -15.64 40.34
CA PRO A 303 -15.82 -16.39 40.13
C PRO A 303 -16.34 -16.29 38.69
N GLU A 304 -16.21 -15.12 38.07
CA GLU A 304 -16.65 -14.82 36.70
C GLU A 304 -15.91 -15.69 35.68
N LEU A 305 -14.58 -15.80 35.78
CA LEU A 305 -13.79 -16.67 34.91
C LEU A 305 -14.15 -18.15 35.12
N SER A 306 -14.36 -18.58 36.37
CA SER A 306 -14.74 -19.96 36.69
C SER A 306 -16.09 -20.32 36.07
N ALA A 307 -17.08 -19.45 36.24
CA ALA A 307 -18.41 -19.62 35.65
C ALA A 307 -18.37 -19.65 34.11
N SER A 308 -17.51 -18.82 33.50
CA SER A 308 -17.30 -18.87 32.05
C SER A 308 -16.72 -20.22 31.60
N VAL A 309 -15.73 -20.76 32.32
CA VAL A 309 -15.14 -22.07 31.99
C VAL A 309 -16.19 -23.17 32.11
N GLU A 310 -16.98 -23.19 33.19
CA GLU A 310 -18.05 -24.18 33.35
C GLU A 310 -19.08 -24.13 32.21
N LYS A 311 -19.42 -22.93 31.74
CA LYS A 311 -20.31 -22.74 30.59
C LYS A 311 -19.68 -23.28 29.30
N ASP A 312 -18.40 -22.99 29.07
CA ASP A 312 -17.67 -23.49 27.90
C ASP A 312 -17.63 -25.03 27.90
N LEU A 313 -17.34 -25.67 29.04
CA LEU A 313 -17.31 -27.13 29.18
C LEU A 313 -18.66 -27.79 28.88
N LYS A 314 -19.78 -27.14 29.22
CA LYS A 314 -21.12 -27.64 28.88
C LYS A 314 -21.42 -27.53 27.37
N ASN A 315 -20.92 -26.48 26.72
CA ASN A 315 -21.15 -26.22 25.29
C ASN A 315 -20.19 -26.98 24.37
N ILE A 316 -19.09 -27.50 24.92
CA ILE A 316 -18.01 -28.18 24.20
C ILE A 316 -17.79 -29.57 24.81
N PRO A 317 -18.68 -30.55 24.55
CA PRO A 317 -18.51 -31.93 25.00
C PRO A 317 -17.27 -32.61 24.39
N GLU A 318 -16.67 -32.02 23.34
CA GLU A 318 -15.45 -32.51 22.68
C GLU A 318 -14.17 -32.35 23.50
N PHE A 319 -14.22 -31.73 24.69
CA PHE A 319 -13.07 -31.69 25.59
C PHE A 319 -12.64 -33.11 25.97
N GLU A 320 -11.37 -33.44 25.72
CA GLU A 320 -10.86 -34.75 26.14
C GLU A 320 -10.82 -34.87 27.66
N GLU A 321 -11.38 -35.95 28.20
CA GLU A 321 -11.46 -36.22 29.65
C GLU A 321 -10.09 -36.15 30.33
N ARG A 322 -9.04 -36.57 29.63
CA ARG A 322 -7.66 -36.48 30.09
C ARG A 322 -7.26 -35.04 30.41
N PHE A 323 -7.55 -34.08 29.54
CA PHE A 323 -7.19 -32.67 29.74
C PHE A 323 -8.00 -32.04 30.87
N LEU A 324 -9.29 -32.37 30.99
CA LEU A 324 -10.13 -31.91 32.09
C LEU A 324 -9.57 -32.35 33.44
N ARG A 325 -9.16 -33.63 33.55
CA ARG A 325 -8.58 -34.18 34.77
C ARG A 325 -7.24 -33.53 35.12
N LEU A 326 -6.37 -33.31 34.14
CA LEU A 326 -5.03 -32.74 34.35
C LEU A 326 -5.08 -31.25 34.70
N ASN A 327 -5.99 -30.50 34.08
CA ASN A 327 -6.03 -29.04 34.18
C ASN A 327 -7.15 -28.53 35.12
N VAL A 328 -7.73 -29.39 35.95
CA VAL A 328 -8.86 -29.04 36.84
C VAL A 328 -8.56 -27.87 37.79
N GLN A 329 -7.29 -27.65 38.12
CA GLN A 329 -6.85 -26.53 38.95
C GLN A 329 -6.28 -25.36 38.14
N GLU A 330 -6.41 -25.37 36.81
CA GLU A 330 -5.81 -24.39 35.88
C GLU A 330 -6.88 -23.75 34.98
N PRO A 331 -7.76 -22.91 35.54
CA PRO A 331 -8.93 -22.37 34.84
C PRO A 331 -8.55 -21.53 33.61
N TYR A 332 -7.44 -20.80 33.66
CA TYR A 332 -6.95 -20.02 32.52
C TYR A 332 -6.55 -20.90 31.33
N ARG A 333 -5.91 -22.05 31.59
CA ARG A 333 -5.56 -23.03 30.56
C ARG A 333 -6.80 -23.70 29.99
N LEU A 334 -7.80 -24.02 30.83
CA LEU A 334 -9.10 -24.53 30.37
C LEU A 334 -9.84 -23.51 29.50
N LYS A 335 -9.88 -22.23 29.91
CA LYS A 335 -10.49 -21.15 29.13
C LYS A 335 -9.79 -20.97 27.78
N ALA A 336 -8.46 -20.90 27.76
CA ALA A 336 -7.70 -20.82 26.50
C ALA A 336 -7.97 -22.02 25.58
N THR A 337 -8.13 -23.23 26.14
CA THR A 337 -8.53 -24.43 25.40
C THR A 337 -9.93 -24.28 24.79
N ALA A 338 -10.89 -23.76 25.56
CA ALA A 338 -12.24 -23.53 25.07
C ALA A 338 -12.26 -22.51 23.93
N ILE A 339 -11.50 -21.42 24.06
CA ILE A 339 -11.35 -20.41 23.00
C ILE A 339 -10.83 -21.06 21.70
N VAL A 340 -9.81 -21.94 21.78
CA VAL A 340 -9.29 -22.67 20.60
C VAL A 340 -10.38 -23.54 19.94
N HIS A 341 -11.19 -24.26 20.73
CA HIS A 341 -12.31 -25.04 20.19
C HIS A 341 -13.36 -24.14 19.52
N ARG A 342 -13.79 -23.07 20.20
CA ARG A 342 -14.78 -22.12 19.66
C ARG A 342 -14.29 -21.48 18.37
N LEU A 343 -13.02 -21.10 18.28
CA LEU A 343 -12.38 -20.63 17.05
C LEU A 343 -12.44 -21.68 15.94
N ALA A 344 -12.07 -22.94 16.24
CA ALA A 344 -12.14 -24.02 15.25
C ALA A 344 -13.58 -24.26 14.74
N PHE A 345 -14.58 -24.25 15.63
CA PHE A 345 -15.99 -24.35 15.25
C PHE A 345 -16.46 -23.14 14.45
N THR A 346 -16.00 -21.93 14.78
CA THR A 346 -16.28 -20.71 14.00
C THR A 346 -15.76 -20.87 12.56
N ARG A 347 -14.53 -21.35 12.40
CA ARG A 347 -13.95 -21.61 11.06
C ARG A 347 -14.75 -22.66 10.28
N GLN A 348 -15.12 -23.77 10.92
CA GLN A 348 -15.92 -24.82 10.30
C GLN A 348 -17.30 -24.29 9.89
N ARG A 349 -17.95 -23.51 10.75
CA ARG A 349 -19.23 -22.84 10.47
C ARG A 349 -19.13 -21.97 9.22
N HIS A 350 -18.13 -21.09 9.15
CA HIS A 350 -17.97 -20.19 8.01
C HIS A 350 -17.75 -20.95 6.69
N ALA A 351 -16.90 -21.98 6.70
CA ALA A 351 -16.64 -22.82 5.53
C ALA A 351 -17.88 -23.61 5.08
N ALA A 352 -18.71 -24.08 6.03
CA ALA A 352 -19.92 -24.86 5.74
C ALA A 352 -21.18 -23.99 5.52
N ARG A 353 -21.07 -22.66 5.59
CA ARG A 353 -22.21 -21.73 5.61
C ARG A 353 -23.26 -22.06 6.69
N GLY A 354 -22.79 -22.56 7.83
CA GLY A 354 -23.65 -22.97 8.94
C GLY A 354 -24.19 -21.79 9.76
N PRO A 355 -25.31 -21.98 10.48
CA PRO A 355 -25.82 -20.97 11.41
C PRO A 355 -24.92 -20.85 12.64
N HIS A 356 -24.85 -19.65 13.22
CA HIS A 356 -24.17 -19.39 14.49
C HIS A 356 -24.84 -20.15 15.64
N VAL A 357 -24.05 -20.81 16.48
CA VAL A 357 -24.51 -21.48 17.70
C VAL A 357 -23.93 -20.76 18.94
N PRO A 358 -24.75 -19.99 19.69
CA PRO A 358 -24.29 -19.22 20.83
C PRO A 358 -23.53 -20.05 21.87
N GLY A 359 -22.34 -19.58 22.26
CA GLY A 359 -21.49 -20.24 23.24
C GLY A 359 -20.74 -21.48 22.73
N ARG A 360 -20.98 -21.91 21.49
CA ARG A 360 -20.22 -22.97 20.82
C ARG A 360 -19.26 -22.42 19.78
N ASP A 361 -19.63 -21.37 19.07
CA ASP A 361 -18.74 -20.62 18.19
C ASP A 361 -18.79 -19.10 18.50
N TYR A 362 -17.99 -18.31 17.79
CA TYR A 362 -17.97 -16.85 17.94
C TYR A 362 -18.86 -16.21 16.87
N LYS A 363 -19.73 -15.29 17.30
CA LYS A 363 -20.53 -14.47 16.39
C LYS A 363 -19.70 -13.38 15.71
N ASN A 364 -18.78 -12.77 16.47
CA ASN A 364 -17.96 -11.63 16.04
C ASN A 364 -16.69 -11.50 16.91
N THR A 365 -15.81 -10.59 16.51
CA THR A 365 -14.56 -10.26 17.23
C THR A 365 -14.80 -9.83 18.68
N ALA A 366 -15.88 -9.08 18.96
CA ALA A 366 -16.16 -8.55 20.29
C ALA A 366 -16.38 -9.66 21.34
N GLU A 367 -17.02 -10.77 20.98
CA GLU A 367 -17.17 -11.92 21.87
C GLU A 367 -15.82 -12.58 22.23
N LEU A 368 -14.88 -12.63 21.28
CA LEU A 368 -13.53 -13.14 21.54
C LEU A 368 -12.74 -12.19 22.45
N LEU A 369 -12.80 -10.88 22.18
CA LEU A 369 -12.15 -9.86 23.01
C LEU A 369 -12.70 -9.85 24.44
N ALA A 370 -13.99 -10.13 24.62
CA ALA A 370 -14.61 -10.25 25.94
C ALA A 370 -14.03 -11.45 26.73
N ASP A 371 -13.86 -12.60 26.08
CA ASP A 371 -13.23 -13.78 26.71
C ASP A 371 -11.78 -13.52 27.13
N LEU A 372 -11.00 -12.87 26.28
CA LEU A 372 -9.60 -12.55 26.57
C LEU A 372 -9.48 -11.48 27.66
N THR A 373 -10.34 -10.46 27.62
CA THR A 373 -10.41 -9.42 28.66
C THR A 373 -10.80 -10.01 30.01
N LEU A 374 -11.74 -10.96 30.04
CA LEU A 374 -12.10 -11.68 31.28
C LEU A 374 -10.89 -12.43 31.88
N MET A 375 -10.08 -13.10 31.04
CA MET A 375 -8.85 -13.72 31.52
C MET A 375 -7.87 -12.68 32.09
N ARG A 376 -7.73 -11.53 31.42
CA ARG A 376 -6.84 -10.44 31.83
C ARG A 376 -7.24 -9.86 33.18
N ASP A 377 -8.52 -9.50 33.33
CA ASP A 377 -9.04 -8.87 34.55
C ASP A 377 -8.95 -9.83 35.74
N SER A 378 -9.18 -11.13 35.50
CA SER A 378 -8.97 -12.16 36.52
C SER A 378 -7.51 -12.27 36.95
N LEU A 379 -6.54 -12.15 36.03
CA LEU A 379 -5.12 -12.14 36.39
C LEU A 379 -4.78 -10.92 37.27
N PHE A 380 -5.27 -9.73 36.93
CA PHE A 380 -5.09 -8.53 37.77
C PHE A 380 -5.64 -8.72 39.18
N ALA A 381 -6.83 -9.31 39.32
CA ALA A 381 -7.42 -9.61 40.62
C ALA A 381 -6.63 -10.64 41.46
N HIS A 382 -5.75 -11.42 40.82
CA HIS A 382 -5.03 -12.55 41.44
C HIS A 382 -3.49 -12.42 41.36
N ARG A 383 -2.96 -11.18 41.46
CA ARG A 383 -1.50 -10.89 41.49
C ARG A 383 -0.76 -11.34 40.21
N GLY A 384 -1.46 -11.40 39.08
CA GLY A 384 -0.96 -11.82 37.78
C GLY A 384 -0.64 -10.66 36.82
N GLU A 385 -0.33 -9.46 37.32
CA GLU A 385 -0.14 -8.24 36.50
C GLU A 385 0.85 -8.43 35.34
N LEU A 386 2.02 -9.02 35.57
CA LEU A 386 3.02 -9.27 34.52
C LEU A 386 2.54 -10.32 33.50
N LEU A 387 1.66 -11.25 33.92
CA LEU A 387 1.07 -12.23 33.02
C LEU A 387 -0.04 -11.60 32.16
N ALA A 388 -0.82 -10.70 32.76
CA ALA A 388 -1.86 -9.94 32.10
C ALA A 388 -1.25 -9.00 31.03
N THR A 389 -0.35 -8.11 31.46
CA THR A 389 0.33 -7.11 30.61
C THR A 389 1.38 -7.68 29.66
N GLY A 390 1.71 -8.97 29.81
CA GLY A 390 2.62 -9.69 28.94
C GLY A 390 1.95 -10.21 27.67
N LEU A 391 2.07 -11.53 27.45
CA LEU A 391 1.58 -12.20 26.24
C LEU A 391 0.07 -12.04 26.03
N LEU A 392 -0.72 -11.95 27.10
CA LEU A 392 -2.17 -11.84 27.00
C LEU A 392 -2.61 -10.49 26.42
N GLU A 393 -2.12 -9.36 26.95
CA GLU A 393 -2.42 -8.05 26.37
C GLU A 393 -1.91 -7.89 24.94
N ARG A 394 -0.72 -8.41 24.62
CA ARG A 394 -0.23 -8.46 23.23
C ARG A 394 -1.19 -9.21 22.32
N THR A 395 -1.73 -10.34 22.78
CA THR A 395 -2.73 -11.11 22.04
C THR A 395 -4.03 -10.33 21.89
N ILE A 396 -4.53 -9.68 22.95
CA ILE A 396 -5.77 -8.88 22.90
C ILE A 396 -5.63 -7.75 21.89
N ARG A 397 -4.53 -6.97 21.94
CA ARG A 397 -4.27 -5.86 21.02
C ARG A 397 -4.18 -6.34 19.57
N THR A 398 -3.56 -7.50 19.35
CA THR A 398 -3.48 -8.11 18.01
C THR A 398 -4.86 -8.53 17.50
N VAL A 399 -5.66 -9.19 18.33
CA VAL A 399 -7.05 -9.55 17.98
C VAL A 399 -7.89 -8.30 17.75
N ALA A 400 -7.68 -7.20 18.47
CA ALA A 400 -8.39 -5.94 18.25
C ALA A 400 -8.01 -5.29 16.89
N ALA A 401 -6.74 -5.39 16.48
CA ALA A 401 -6.27 -4.83 15.21
C ALA A 401 -6.79 -5.60 13.99
N PHE A 402 -6.71 -6.94 14.01
CA PHE A 402 -7.05 -7.81 12.88
C PHE A 402 -8.49 -8.36 12.90
N GLY A 403 -9.07 -8.50 14.09
CA GLY A 403 -10.34 -9.17 14.29
C GLY A 403 -10.35 -10.64 13.87
N LEU A 404 -11.55 -11.22 13.76
CA LEU A 404 -11.75 -12.55 13.16
C LEU A 404 -11.72 -12.51 11.62
N THR A 405 -11.68 -11.30 11.04
CA THR A 405 -11.73 -11.08 9.60
C THR A 405 -10.36 -10.84 8.97
N HIS A 406 -9.26 -10.74 9.74
CA HIS A 406 -7.91 -10.35 9.28
C HIS A 406 -7.82 -8.89 8.82
N ALA A 407 -8.58 -8.54 7.79
CA ALA A 407 -8.60 -7.21 7.18
C ALA A 407 -10.02 -6.86 6.71
N THR A 408 -10.41 -5.60 6.80
CA THR A 408 -11.69 -5.12 6.25
C THR A 408 -11.60 -5.06 4.72
N LEU A 409 -12.51 -5.75 4.03
CA LEU A 409 -12.58 -5.74 2.57
C LEU A 409 -13.32 -4.48 2.10
N ASP A 410 -12.67 -3.69 1.25
CA ASP A 410 -13.34 -2.63 0.49
C ASP A 410 -13.86 -3.19 -0.84
N ILE A 411 -15.08 -2.79 -1.22
CA ILE A 411 -15.64 -3.10 -2.54
C ILE A 411 -15.51 -1.86 -3.42
N ARG A 412 -15.04 -2.02 -4.66
CA ARG A 412 -14.88 -0.88 -5.60
C ARG A 412 -15.44 -1.18 -6.98
N GLU A 413 -16.35 -0.34 -7.47
CA GLU A 413 -16.90 -0.44 -8.83
C GLU A 413 -17.04 0.94 -9.48
N HIS A 414 -16.98 0.97 -10.82
CA HIS A 414 -17.05 2.20 -11.60
C HIS A 414 -18.46 2.80 -11.59
N SER A 415 -18.58 4.13 -11.47
CA SER A 415 -19.83 4.89 -11.45
C SER A 415 -20.85 4.43 -12.52
N ASP A 416 -20.42 4.32 -13.78
CA ASP A 416 -21.23 3.81 -14.91
C ASP A 416 -21.96 2.48 -14.66
N ALA A 417 -21.38 1.53 -13.90
CA ALA A 417 -22.03 0.24 -13.64
C ALA A 417 -23.35 0.43 -12.87
N HIS A 418 -23.33 1.35 -11.89
CA HIS A 418 -24.51 1.69 -11.10
C HIS A 418 -25.59 2.35 -11.96
N HIS A 419 -25.20 3.33 -12.78
CA HIS A 419 -26.14 4.02 -13.67
C HIS A 419 -26.72 3.09 -14.73
N LYS A 420 -25.94 2.14 -15.26
CA LYS A 420 -26.44 1.11 -16.20
C LYS A 420 -27.49 0.21 -15.55
N ALA A 421 -27.29 -0.21 -14.29
CA ALA A 421 -28.29 -1.00 -13.56
C ALA A 421 -29.56 -0.16 -13.30
N LEU A 422 -29.40 1.07 -12.80
CA LEU A 422 -30.53 1.95 -12.47
C LEU A 422 -31.32 2.40 -13.70
N GLN A 423 -30.67 2.58 -14.86
CA GLN A 423 -31.36 2.87 -16.11
C GLN A 423 -32.39 1.80 -16.45
N GLN A 424 -32.06 0.53 -16.21
CA GLN A 424 -32.95 -0.60 -16.53
C GLN A 424 -34.11 -0.72 -15.53
N MET A 425 -33.87 -0.35 -14.27
CA MET A 425 -34.87 -0.42 -13.18
C MET A 425 -35.81 0.79 -13.15
N ILE A 426 -35.26 2.01 -13.32
CA ILE A 426 -36.02 3.28 -13.32
C ILE A 426 -36.70 3.48 -14.69
N GLY A 427 -36.00 3.16 -15.78
CA GLY A 427 -36.49 3.31 -17.15
C GLY A 427 -36.68 4.76 -17.61
N GLY A 428 -37.49 4.93 -18.65
CA GLY A 428 -37.83 6.24 -19.21
C GLY A 428 -36.62 6.99 -19.75
N LYS A 429 -36.54 8.29 -19.48
CA LYS A 429 -35.47 9.18 -19.96
C LYS A 429 -34.24 9.22 -19.05
N TYR A 430 -34.14 8.36 -18.03
CA TYR A 430 -33.05 8.42 -17.05
C TYR A 430 -31.64 8.43 -17.68
N ALA A 431 -31.46 7.68 -18.77
CA ALA A 431 -30.20 7.62 -19.52
C ALA A 431 -29.83 8.95 -20.20
N GLU A 432 -30.82 9.74 -20.58
CA GLU A 432 -30.68 11.00 -21.31
C GLU A 432 -30.41 12.19 -20.37
N LEU A 433 -30.60 12.00 -19.06
CA LEU A 433 -30.46 13.05 -18.06
C LEU A 433 -28.99 13.37 -17.76
N SER A 434 -28.73 14.65 -17.52
CA SER A 434 -27.46 15.13 -16.95
C SER A 434 -27.27 14.68 -15.49
N HIS A 435 -26.04 14.74 -14.99
CA HIS A 435 -25.72 14.49 -13.58
C HIS A 435 -26.57 15.36 -12.63
N GLU A 436 -26.77 16.63 -12.98
CA GLU A 436 -27.61 17.58 -12.24
C GLU A 436 -29.08 17.12 -12.16
N GLU A 437 -29.64 16.62 -13.27
CA GLU A 437 -31.02 16.15 -13.34
C GLU A 437 -31.22 14.78 -12.68
N LYS A 438 -30.20 13.92 -12.66
CA LYS A 438 -30.23 12.59 -12.03
C LYS A 438 -30.26 12.68 -10.50
N PHE A 439 -29.52 13.61 -9.90
CA PHE A 439 -29.40 13.74 -8.45
C PHE A 439 -30.76 13.79 -7.70
N PRO A 440 -31.71 14.70 -8.02
CA PRO A 440 -32.99 14.78 -7.29
C PRO A 440 -33.85 13.52 -7.46
N ILE A 441 -33.78 12.86 -8.61
CA ILE A 441 -34.50 11.60 -8.86
C ILE A 441 -33.94 10.51 -7.95
N LEU A 442 -32.61 10.37 -7.89
CA LEU A 442 -31.95 9.36 -7.07
C LEU A 442 -32.15 9.60 -5.57
N ILE A 443 -32.13 10.85 -5.11
CA ILE A 443 -32.48 11.18 -3.72
C ILE A 443 -33.92 10.76 -3.39
N THR A 444 -34.86 11.02 -4.31
CA THR A 444 -36.26 10.58 -4.14
C THR A 444 -36.35 9.06 -4.06
N GLN A 445 -35.61 8.35 -4.91
CA GLN A 445 -35.53 6.88 -4.86
C GLN A 445 -34.88 6.37 -3.57
N LEU A 446 -33.87 7.06 -3.04
CA LEU A 446 -33.24 6.72 -1.77
C LEU A 446 -34.20 6.88 -0.59
N ALA A 447 -35.01 7.95 -0.59
CA ALA A 447 -36.00 8.24 0.45
C ALA A 447 -37.30 7.41 0.35
N SER A 448 -37.64 6.86 -0.83
CA SER A 448 -38.86 6.08 -1.05
C SER A 448 -38.93 4.79 -0.19
N SER A 449 -40.09 4.22 0.08
CA SER A 449 -40.20 2.86 0.63
C SER A 449 -40.46 1.79 -0.43
N ALA A 450 -40.77 2.20 -1.67
CA ALA A 450 -41.05 1.30 -2.77
C ALA A 450 -39.75 0.73 -3.37
N PRO A 451 -39.62 -0.60 -3.50
CA PRO A 451 -38.48 -1.21 -4.18
C PRO A 451 -38.54 -0.93 -5.68
N LEU A 452 -37.37 -0.90 -6.31
CA LEU A 452 -37.26 -0.78 -7.76
C LEU A 452 -37.41 -2.17 -8.40
N ASP A 453 -38.02 -2.23 -9.59
CA ASP A 453 -38.20 -3.48 -10.32
C ASP A 453 -36.85 -3.96 -10.91
N ALA A 454 -36.28 -5.00 -10.30
CA ALA A 454 -35.03 -5.62 -10.72
C ALA A 454 -35.19 -6.65 -11.85
N THR A 455 -36.42 -7.00 -12.26
CA THR A 455 -36.68 -8.10 -13.20
C THR A 455 -36.19 -7.85 -14.63
N LYS A 456 -35.90 -6.57 -14.96
CA LYS A 456 -35.44 -6.13 -16.28
C LYS A 456 -33.93 -6.04 -16.41
N LEU A 457 -33.17 -6.39 -15.36
CA LEU A 457 -31.72 -6.33 -15.39
C LEU A 457 -31.12 -7.35 -16.35
N ASP A 458 -30.21 -6.90 -17.20
CA ASP A 458 -29.32 -7.74 -17.98
C ASP A 458 -28.23 -8.39 -17.09
N ALA A 459 -27.33 -9.15 -17.70
CA ALA A 459 -26.27 -9.85 -16.96
C ALA A 459 -25.34 -8.89 -16.19
N ALA A 460 -25.01 -7.74 -16.77
CA ALA A 460 -24.14 -6.75 -16.14
C ALA A 460 -24.82 -6.06 -14.96
N GLY A 461 -26.06 -5.58 -15.15
CA GLY A 461 -26.86 -4.98 -14.09
C GLY A 461 -27.17 -5.96 -12.95
N THR A 462 -27.45 -7.22 -13.28
CA THR A 462 -27.64 -8.29 -12.30
C THR A 462 -26.36 -8.55 -11.50
N LYS A 463 -25.19 -8.58 -12.16
CA LYS A 463 -23.90 -8.74 -11.48
C LYS A 463 -23.62 -7.61 -10.49
N THR A 464 -23.89 -6.36 -10.87
CA THR A 464 -23.75 -5.19 -9.99
C THR A 464 -24.68 -5.29 -8.78
N LEU A 465 -25.98 -5.56 -8.98
CA LEU A 465 -26.94 -5.70 -7.87
C LEU A 465 -26.58 -6.87 -6.94
N ASN A 466 -26.23 -8.03 -7.49
CA ASN A 466 -25.86 -9.22 -6.71
C ASN A 466 -24.60 -9.01 -5.87
N THR A 467 -23.77 -8.04 -6.22
CA THR A 467 -22.62 -7.66 -5.40
C THR A 467 -23.07 -7.02 -4.10
N PHE A 468 -24.06 -6.12 -4.14
CA PHE A 468 -24.65 -5.57 -2.92
C PHE A 468 -25.37 -6.64 -2.08
N VAL A 469 -26.02 -7.61 -2.72
CA VAL A 469 -26.61 -8.77 -2.03
C VAL A 469 -25.54 -9.59 -1.30
N ALA A 470 -24.43 -9.89 -1.97
CA ALA A 470 -23.30 -10.60 -1.38
C ALA A 470 -22.70 -9.82 -0.20
N ILE A 471 -22.58 -8.49 -0.27
CA ILE A 471 -22.14 -7.66 0.86
C ILE A 471 -23.07 -7.85 2.07
N SER A 472 -24.39 -7.86 1.87
CA SER A 472 -25.33 -8.04 2.98
C SER A 472 -25.21 -9.43 3.61
N ASP A 473 -25.09 -10.48 2.81
CA ASP A 473 -24.88 -11.86 3.28
C ASP A 473 -23.58 -11.99 4.08
N LEU A 474 -22.49 -11.40 3.58
CA LEU A 474 -21.19 -11.42 4.24
C LEU A 474 -21.23 -10.70 5.59
N ILE A 475 -21.86 -9.53 5.67
CA ILE A 475 -22.02 -8.81 6.94
C ILE A 475 -22.84 -9.62 7.95
N GLU A 476 -23.89 -10.31 7.50
CA GLU A 476 -24.71 -11.16 8.36
C GLU A 476 -23.93 -12.37 8.91
N ARG A 477 -23.10 -13.00 8.06
CA ARG A 477 -22.38 -14.22 8.41
C ARG A 477 -21.09 -13.98 9.19
N PHE A 478 -20.36 -12.92 8.87
CA PHE A 478 -19.00 -12.63 9.37
C PHE A 478 -18.94 -11.42 10.30
N GLY A 479 -20.02 -10.63 10.40
CA GLY A 479 -20.09 -9.42 11.22
C GLY A 479 -19.79 -8.15 10.43
N SER A 480 -20.07 -6.99 11.03
CA SER A 480 -19.99 -5.67 10.37
C SER A 480 -18.59 -5.20 10.00
N GLU A 481 -17.54 -5.82 10.56
CA GLU A 481 -16.14 -5.44 10.31
C GLU A 481 -15.60 -6.00 8.99
N VAL A 482 -16.32 -6.95 8.38
CA VAL A 482 -15.87 -7.63 7.16
C VAL A 482 -15.84 -6.69 5.95
N ILE A 483 -16.83 -5.81 5.82
CA ILE A 483 -16.98 -4.81 4.76
C ILE A 483 -17.58 -3.57 5.39
N GLU A 484 -16.87 -2.44 5.30
CA GLU A 484 -17.31 -1.16 5.86
C GLU A 484 -17.57 -0.09 4.78
N THR A 485 -16.89 -0.19 3.63
CA THR A 485 -16.90 0.87 2.61
C THR A 485 -17.13 0.30 1.21
N TYR A 486 -18.01 0.96 0.46
CA TYR A 486 -18.17 0.81 -0.98
C TYR A 486 -17.60 2.05 -1.69
N ILE A 487 -16.61 1.85 -2.55
CA ILE A 487 -15.89 2.90 -3.27
C ILE A 487 -16.45 3.01 -4.69
N VAL A 488 -16.82 4.23 -5.08
CA VAL A 488 -17.31 4.52 -6.44
C VAL A 488 -16.19 5.19 -7.25
N SER A 489 -15.57 4.46 -8.16
CA SER A 489 -14.52 5.01 -9.05
C SER A 489 -15.13 5.86 -10.17
N MET A 490 -14.32 6.77 -10.72
CA MET A 490 -14.74 7.78 -11.70
C MET A 490 -16.00 8.53 -11.26
N THR A 491 -15.99 9.04 -10.01
CA THR A 491 -17.07 9.88 -9.49
C THR A 491 -16.94 11.29 -10.06
N LYS A 492 -17.87 11.67 -10.93
CA LYS A 492 -17.95 12.98 -11.61
C LYS A 492 -18.91 13.93 -10.94
N GLY A 493 -19.91 13.39 -10.23
CA GLY A 493 -20.94 14.15 -9.54
C GLY A 493 -21.44 13.48 -8.28
N ALA A 494 -22.23 14.22 -7.50
CA ALA A 494 -22.87 13.67 -6.30
C ALA A 494 -23.85 12.53 -6.61
N ASP A 495 -24.46 12.52 -7.80
CA ASP A 495 -25.42 11.51 -8.25
C ASP A 495 -24.78 10.13 -8.43
N ASP A 496 -23.50 10.04 -8.80
CA ASP A 496 -22.77 8.77 -8.92
C ASP A 496 -22.75 8.02 -7.58
N LEU A 497 -22.50 8.74 -6.48
CA LEU A 497 -22.46 8.15 -5.14
C LEU A 497 -23.86 7.76 -4.66
N ILE A 498 -24.88 8.59 -4.94
CA ILE A 498 -26.28 8.26 -4.61
C ILE A 498 -26.76 7.07 -5.44
N ALA A 499 -26.33 6.92 -6.69
CA ALA A 499 -26.67 5.76 -7.52
C ALA A 499 -26.25 4.44 -6.86
N ALA A 500 -25.00 4.36 -6.39
CA ALA A 500 -24.52 3.20 -5.61
C ALA A 500 -25.32 3.02 -4.30
N THR A 501 -25.64 4.13 -3.63
CA THR A 501 -26.44 4.11 -2.38
C THR A 501 -27.84 3.54 -2.59
N VAL A 502 -28.51 3.90 -3.70
CA VAL A 502 -29.84 3.37 -4.06
C VAL A 502 -29.78 1.86 -4.31
N LEU A 503 -28.72 1.35 -4.95
CA LEU A 503 -28.53 -0.09 -5.13
C LEU A 503 -28.24 -0.80 -3.79
N GLY A 504 -27.44 -0.20 -2.92
CA GLY A 504 -27.22 -0.70 -1.56
C GLY A 504 -28.53 -0.81 -0.76
N LYS A 505 -29.46 0.14 -0.96
CA LYS A 505 -30.81 0.05 -0.40
C LYS A 505 -31.61 -1.13 -0.97
N GLN A 506 -31.55 -1.42 -2.26
CA GLN A 506 -32.23 -2.59 -2.84
C GLN A 506 -31.76 -3.91 -2.21
N ALA A 507 -30.50 -3.96 -1.75
CA ALA A 507 -29.93 -5.10 -1.04
C ALA A 507 -30.13 -5.06 0.50
N GLY A 508 -30.87 -4.08 1.03
CA GLY A 508 -31.10 -3.95 2.48
C GLY A 508 -29.88 -3.49 3.30
N LEU A 509 -28.87 -2.91 2.65
CA LEU A 509 -27.71 -2.30 3.31
C LEU A 509 -28.03 -0.90 3.85
N VAL A 510 -28.99 -0.21 3.22
CA VAL A 510 -29.44 1.14 3.56
C VAL A 510 -30.97 1.17 3.62
N ASP A 511 -31.53 1.72 4.70
CA ASP A 511 -32.95 2.01 4.83
C ASP A 511 -33.10 3.25 5.73
N ILE A 512 -33.40 4.40 5.13
CA ILE A 512 -33.45 5.69 5.83
C ILE A 512 -34.60 5.70 6.85
N ASP A 513 -35.76 5.17 6.50
CA ASP A 513 -36.93 5.12 7.37
C ASP A 513 -36.69 4.21 8.59
N LYS A 514 -36.05 3.06 8.37
CA LYS A 514 -35.69 2.12 9.46
C LYS A 514 -34.38 2.47 10.17
N LYS A 515 -33.71 3.56 9.80
CA LYS A 515 -32.42 3.98 10.36
C LYS A 515 -31.33 2.90 10.23
N ILE A 516 -31.26 2.25 9.07
CA ILE A 516 -30.26 1.22 8.77
C ILE A 516 -29.23 1.79 7.80
N ALA A 517 -27.95 1.70 8.16
CA ALA A 517 -26.81 1.91 7.27
C ALA A 517 -25.67 0.96 7.65
N LYS A 518 -25.59 -0.19 6.96
CA LYS A 518 -24.61 -1.24 7.25
C LYS A 518 -23.19 -0.91 6.77
N ILE A 519 -23.07 -0.11 5.71
CA ILE A 519 -21.81 0.33 5.10
C ILE A 519 -21.83 1.83 4.78
N GLY A 520 -20.66 2.42 4.59
CA GLY A 520 -20.48 3.76 4.02
C GLY A 520 -20.19 3.72 2.51
N PHE A 521 -20.35 4.88 1.86
CA PHE A 521 -20.06 5.06 0.44
C PHE A 521 -19.03 6.16 0.26
N ALA A 522 -17.95 5.88 -0.46
CA ALA A 522 -16.83 6.78 -0.67
C ALA A 522 -16.70 7.15 -2.16
N PRO A 523 -16.76 8.45 -2.53
CA PRO A 523 -16.41 8.86 -3.88
C PRO A 523 -14.89 8.78 -4.06
N LEU A 524 -14.47 8.25 -5.20
CA LEU A 524 -13.07 8.27 -5.64
C LEU A 524 -12.93 9.33 -6.74
N LEU A 525 -12.16 10.38 -6.43
CA LEU A 525 -11.86 11.51 -7.31
C LEU A 525 -10.50 11.28 -7.99
N GLU A 526 -10.48 11.09 -9.30
CA GLU A 526 -9.31 10.56 -10.02
C GLU A 526 -8.73 11.54 -11.04
N THR A 527 -9.54 12.47 -11.55
CA THR A 527 -9.10 13.47 -12.54
C THR A 527 -8.98 14.86 -11.94
N VAL A 528 -8.25 15.77 -12.62
CA VAL A 528 -8.13 17.16 -12.14
C VAL A 528 -9.49 17.88 -12.11
N ALA A 529 -10.39 17.58 -13.05
CA ALA A 529 -11.73 18.15 -13.05
C ALA A 529 -12.50 17.79 -11.77
N GLU A 530 -12.46 16.52 -11.38
CA GLU A 530 -13.14 16.01 -10.17
C GLU A 530 -12.48 16.53 -8.89
N LEU A 531 -11.14 16.62 -8.85
CA LEU A 531 -10.42 17.20 -7.71
C LEU A 531 -10.77 18.68 -7.50
N ARG A 532 -10.95 19.44 -8.58
CA ARG A 532 -11.42 20.84 -8.52
C ARG A 532 -12.87 20.94 -8.06
N ALA A 533 -13.72 19.99 -8.48
CA ALA A 533 -15.13 19.91 -8.08
C ALA A 533 -15.37 19.24 -6.71
N ALA A 534 -14.31 18.76 -6.03
CA ALA A 534 -14.40 17.96 -4.81
C ALA A 534 -15.28 18.61 -3.72
N GLY A 535 -15.12 19.94 -3.53
CA GLY A 535 -15.93 20.70 -2.58
C GLY A 535 -17.40 20.79 -2.96
N GLU A 536 -17.70 20.98 -4.24
CA GLU A 536 -19.08 21.07 -4.75
C GLU A 536 -19.79 19.73 -4.61
N ILE A 537 -19.12 18.63 -4.97
CA ILE A 537 -19.64 17.27 -4.84
C ILE A 537 -19.97 16.97 -3.37
N LEU A 538 -19.02 17.20 -2.46
CA LEU A 538 -19.21 16.90 -1.04
C LEU A 538 -20.26 17.82 -0.39
N GLU A 539 -20.27 19.11 -0.72
CA GLU A 539 -21.25 20.07 -0.22
C GLU A 539 -22.67 19.66 -0.64
N LYS A 540 -22.86 19.28 -1.91
CA LYS A 540 -24.16 18.85 -2.44
C LYS A 540 -24.68 17.59 -1.74
N LEU A 541 -23.78 16.65 -1.44
CA LEU A 541 -24.09 15.45 -0.67
C LEU A 541 -24.49 15.79 0.78
N LEU A 542 -23.64 16.51 1.51
CA LEU A 542 -23.85 16.77 2.95
C LEU A 542 -24.98 17.76 3.23
N ALA A 543 -25.27 18.69 2.30
CA ALA A 543 -26.41 19.59 2.40
C ALA A 543 -27.77 18.89 2.18
N ASN A 544 -27.79 17.69 1.60
CA ASN A 544 -29.03 16.94 1.40
C ASN A 544 -29.44 16.17 2.67
N PRO A 545 -30.65 16.40 3.23
CA PRO A 545 -31.06 15.76 4.49
C PRO A 545 -31.11 14.22 4.45
N THR A 546 -31.48 13.63 3.31
CA THR A 546 -31.55 12.18 3.13
C THR A 546 -30.15 11.56 3.21
N TYR A 547 -29.19 12.13 2.48
CA TYR A 547 -27.81 11.66 2.53
C TYR A 547 -27.14 11.97 3.88
N ARG A 548 -27.39 13.15 4.47
CA ARG A 548 -26.89 13.51 5.80
C ARG A 548 -27.33 12.53 6.89
N THR A 549 -28.55 12.00 6.79
CA THR A 549 -29.05 10.96 7.68
C THR A 549 -28.25 9.67 7.55
N LEU A 550 -27.92 9.25 6.33
CA LEU A 550 -27.04 8.08 6.11
C LEU A 550 -25.68 8.27 6.79
N VAL A 551 -25.06 9.44 6.62
CA VAL A 551 -23.76 9.77 7.25
C VAL A 551 -23.87 9.75 8.78
N ALA A 552 -24.95 10.27 9.35
CA ALA A 552 -25.19 10.22 10.80
C ALA A 552 -25.33 8.78 11.33
N LEU A 553 -26.01 7.90 10.59
CA LEU A 553 -26.12 6.47 10.94
C LEU A 553 -24.78 5.74 10.88
N ARG A 554 -23.79 6.31 10.19
CA ARG A 554 -22.41 5.84 10.11
C ARG A 554 -21.46 6.60 11.05
N GLY A 555 -22.00 7.28 12.06
CA GLY A 555 -21.21 7.94 13.11
C GLY A 555 -20.62 9.28 12.68
N ASP A 556 -21.26 9.97 11.73
CA ASP A 556 -20.81 11.27 11.22
C ASP A 556 -19.41 11.21 10.58
N VAL A 557 -19.05 10.08 9.99
CA VAL A 557 -17.81 9.90 9.22
C VAL A 557 -18.13 9.83 7.73
N GLN A 558 -17.50 10.69 6.93
CA GLN A 558 -17.52 10.60 5.48
C GLN A 558 -16.12 10.27 4.97
N GLU A 559 -16.01 9.15 4.27
CA GLU A 559 -14.78 8.77 3.56
C GLU A 559 -14.76 9.37 2.16
N VAL A 560 -13.61 9.91 1.73
CA VAL A 560 -13.37 10.35 0.35
C VAL A 560 -12.02 9.81 -0.10
N MET A 561 -11.99 9.15 -1.26
CA MET A 561 -10.78 8.58 -1.82
C MET A 561 -10.18 9.51 -2.89
N LEU A 562 -8.85 9.66 -2.87
CA LEU A 562 -8.10 10.51 -3.81
C LEU A 562 -7.18 9.66 -4.69
N GLY A 563 -7.34 9.78 -6.02
CA GLY A 563 -6.55 9.07 -7.02
C GLY A 563 -5.30 9.85 -7.44
N TYR A 564 -4.11 9.39 -7.04
CA TYR A 564 -2.84 10.05 -7.37
C TYR A 564 -2.30 9.66 -8.75
N SER A 565 -2.18 8.36 -9.03
CA SER A 565 -1.59 7.91 -10.30
C SER A 565 -2.44 8.29 -11.53
N ASP A 566 -3.76 8.22 -11.42
CA ASP A 566 -4.66 8.58 -12.52
C ASP A 566 -4.67 10.09 -12.77
N SER A 567 -4.66 10.93 -11.74
CA SER A 567 -4.54 12.39 -11.91
C SER A 567 -3.16 12.79 -12.43
N ASN A 568 -2.09 12.09 -12.05
CA ASN A 568 -0.75 12.29 -12.61
C ASN A 568 -0.70 11.94 -14.10
N LYS A 569 -1.33 10.84 -14.52
CA LYS A 569 -1.46 10.47 -15.94
C LYS A 569 -2.24 11.52 -16.73
N ASP A 570 -3.27 12.13 -16.13
CA ASP A 570 -4.10 13.14 -16.78
C ASP A 570 -3.40 14.50 -16.93
N ALA A 571 -2.67 14.93 -15.90
CA ALA A 571 -2.24 16.33 -15.75
C ALA A 571 -0.74 16.55 -15.45
N GLY A 572 0.03 15.49 -15.25
CA GLY A 572 1.42 15.56 -14.82
C GLY A 572 1.59 15.79 -13.32
N ILE A 573 2.81 15.60 -12.82
CA ILE A 573 3.07 15.44 -11.38
C ILE A 573 2.84 16.74 -10.59
N ALA A 574 3.24 17.90 -11.14
CA ALA A 574 3.09 19.18 -10.45
C ALA A 574 1.61 19.54 -10.22
N THR A 575 0.83 19.47 -11.30
CA THR A 575 -0.60 19.81 -11.28
C THR A 575 -1.40 18.82 -10.46
N SER A 576 -1.18 17.51 -10.64
CA SER A 576 -1.89 16.48 -9.86
C SER A 576 -1.65 16.61 -8.35
N GLN A 577 -0.39 16.74 -7.90
CA GLN A 577 -0.09 16.90 -6.48
C GLN A 577 -0.65 18.21 -5.91
N TRP A 578 -0.60 19.29 -6.68
CA TRP A 578 -1.16 20.57 -6.25
C TRP A 578 -2.69 20.53 -6.10
N GLU A 579 -3.39 19.98 -7.08
CA GLU A 579 -4.85 19.89 -7.03
C GLU A 579 -5.32 18.91 -5.96
N ILE A 580 -4.60 17.81 -5.70
CA ILE A 580 -4.86 16.93 -4.55
C ILE A 580 -4.66 17.68 -3.22
N HIS A 581 -3.59 18.46 -3.09
CA HIS A 581 -3.36 19.26 -1.88
C HIS A 581 -4.49 20.29 -1.66
N ARG A 582 -4.98 20.92 -2.72
CA ARG A 582 -6.14 21.84 -2.67
C ARG A 582 -7.44 21.12 -2.33
N ALA A 583 -7.73 19.99 -2.99
CA ALA A 583 -8.93 19.21 -2.75
C ALA A 583 -9.04 18.78 -1.29
N GLN A 584 -7.95 18.30 -0.68
CA GLN A 584 -7.92 17.95 0.74
C GLN A 584 -8.30 19.11 1.67
N ARG A 585 -7.80 20.33 1.40
CA ARG A 585 -8.15 21.53 2.18
C ARG A 585 -9.64 21.86 2.05
N ILE A 586 -10.16 21.83 0.83
CA ILE A 586 -11.57 22.14 0.55
C ILE A 586 -12.50 21.09 1.18
N LEU A 587 -12.18 19.80 1.03
CA LEU A 587 -12.94 18.70 1.62
C LEU A 587 -12.97 18.79 3.15
N ARG A 588 -11.84 19.13 3.79
CA ARG A 588 -11.78 19.41 5.23
C ARG A 588 -12.73 20.54 5.61
N ASP A 589 -12.65 21.67 4.93
CA ASP A 589 -13.44 22.87 5.26
C ASP A 589 -14.95 22.60 5.11
N VAL A 590 -15.36 21.89 4.05
CA VAL A 590 -16.75 21.45 3.85
C VAL A 590 -17.19 20.48 4.95
N SER A 591 -16.36 19.49 5.31
CA SER A 591 -16.70 18.51 6.35
C SER A 591 -16.87 19.18 7.71
N MET A 592 -15.97 20.10 8.07
CA MET A 592 -16.04 20.91 9.29
C MET A 592 -17.33 21.74 9.33
N LYS A 593 -17.71 22.38 8.22
CA LYS A 593 -18.95 23.17 8.09
C LYS A 593 -20.20 22.34 8.42
N HIS A 594 -20.22 21.06 8.06
CA HIS A 594 -21.36 20.15 8.28
C HIS A 594 -21.25 19.29 9.55
N GLY A 595 -20.21 19.49 10.37
CA GLY A 595 -19.97 18.72 11.59
C GLY A 595 -19.71 17.24 11.32
N VAL A 596 -19.06 16.92 10.20
CA VAL A 596 -18.73 15.56 9.76
C VAL A 596 -17.22 15.37 9.87
N LYS A 597 -16.79 14.24 10.42
CA LYS A 597 -15.38 13.82 10.40
C LYS A 597 -15.03 13.31 9.01
N LEU A 598 -14.02 13.94 8.39
CA LEU A 598 -13.48 13.51 7.11
C LEU A 598 -12.47 12.39 7.32
N ARG A 599 -12.64 11.28 6.60
CA ARG A 599 -11.63 10.24 6.45
C ARG A 599 -11.10 10.27 5.03
N LEU A 600 -9.85 10.67 4.87
CA LEU A 600 -9.20 10.61 3.55
C LEU A 600 -8.62 9.22 3.31
N PHE A 601 -8.96 8.66 2.16
CA PHE A 601 -8.35 7.44 1.65
C PHE A 601 -7.38 7.78 0.52
N HIS A 602 -6.09 7.67 0.80
CA HIS A 602 -5.03 7.93 -0.16
C HIS A 602 -4.82 6.72 -1.09
N GLY A 603 -5.09 6.93 -2.38
CA GLY A 603 -4.94 5.93 -3.44
C GLY A 603 -3.48 5.63 -3.85
N ARG A 604 -3.35 4.70 -4.80
CA ARG A 604 -2.07 4.26 -5.40
C ARG A 604 -1.29 5.47 -5.95
N GLY A 605 0.01 5.53 -5.66
CA GLY A 605 0.91 6.52 -6.23
C GLY A 605 1.10 7.84 -5.47
N GLY A 606 0.53 8.00 -4.28
CA GLY A 606 0.84 9.14 -3.43
C GLY A 606 2.25 9.07 -2.82
N SER A 607 2.84 10.21 -2.46
CA SER A 607 4.07 10.28 -1.65
C SER A 607 3.96 9.45 -0.36
N VAL A 608 2.75 9.35 0.20
CA VAL A 608 2.40 8.57 1.39
C VAL A 608 2.54 7.04 1.18
N GLY A 609 2.26 6.52 -0.02
CA GLY A 609 2.24 5.07 -0.28
C GLY A 609 3.55 4.47 -0.79
N ARG A 610 4.49 5.31 -1.24
CA ARG A 610 5.57 4.90 -2.18
C ARG A 610 6.87 4.38 -1.59
N GLY A 611 7.08 4.46 -0.28
CA GLY A 611 8.19 3.79 0.42
C GLY A 611 9.63 4.18 0.05
N GLY A 612 9.86 4.95 -1.03
CA GLY A 612 11.20 5.42 -1.42
C GLY A 612 11.43 6.92 -1.26
N GLY A 613 10.47 7.63 -0.68
CA GLY A 613 10.73 8.82 0.15
C GLY A 613 10.25 8.52 1.58
N PRO A 614 10.61 9.30 2.60
CA PRO A 614 10.16 9.02 3.96
C PRO A 614 8.63 9.15 4.04
N THR A 615 7.90 8.03 4.10
CA THR A 615 6.42 8.00 4.27
C THR A 615 5.98 8.86 5.46
N TYR A 616 6.85 9.00 6.46
CA TYR A 616 6.67 9.85 7.62
C TYR A 616 6.48 11.31 7.24
N ASP A 617 7.43 11.86 6.47
CA ASP A 617 7.42 13.26 6.06
C ASP A 617 6.23 13.54 5.14
N ALA A 618 5.87 12.58 4.27
CA ALA A 618 4.71 12.71 3.41
C ALA A 618 3.39 12.85 4.19
N LEU A 619 3.22 12.11 5.30
CA LEU A 619 2.06 12.20 6.17
C LEU A 619 2.03 13.50 6.98
N VAL A 620 3.17 13.93 7.51
CA VAL A 620 3.30 15.18 8.28
C VAL A 620 3.14 16.42 7.38
N ALA A 621 3.46 16.29 6.08
CA ALA A 621 3.31 17.32 5.06
C ALA A 621 1.87 17.51 4.56
N LEU A 622 0.93 16.63 4.93
CA LEU A 622 -0.47 16.78 4.56
C LEU A 622 -1.06 18.08 5.14
N PRO A 623 -2.08 18.68 4.49
CA PRO A 623 -2.73 19.88 5.01
C PRO A 623 -3.21 19.69 6.46
N TRP A 624 -3.10 20.74 7.27
CA TRP A 624 -3.60 20.68 8.65
C TRP A 624 -5.09 20.25 8.68
N GLY A 625 -5.46 19.43 9.66
CA GLY A 625 -6.81 18.89 9.78
C GLY A 625 -7.26 17.93 8.67
N SER A 626 -6.42 17.57 7.70
CA SER A 626 -6.75 16.52 6.72
C SER A 626 -6.55 15.11 7.30
N VAL A 627 -5.71 14.99 8.32
CA VAL A 627 -5.60 13.80 9.19
C VAL A 627 -6.14 14.19 10.56
N ASP A 628 -7.38 13.79 10.85
CA ASP A 628 -8.07 14.05 12.12
C ASP A 628 -8.35 12.75 12.87
N GLY A 629 -7.28 12.06 13.25
CA GLY A 629 -7.32 10.76 13.88
C GLY A 629 -7.53 9.61 12.90
N GLN A 630 -8.06 9.83 11.70
CA GLN A 630 -8.35 8.75 10.77
C GLN A 630 -7.64 8.92 9.43
N ILE A 631 -7.02 7.83 8.97
CA ILE A 631 -6.40 7.78 7.65
C ILE A 631 -6.46 6.37 7.06
N LYS A 632 -6.84 6.29 5.79
CA LYS A 632 -6.66 5.09 4.97
C LYS A 632 -5.58 5.35 3.94
N MET A 633 -4.72 4.36 3.71
CA MET A 633 -3.68 4.45 2.68
C MET A 633 -3.52 3.14 1.95
N THR A 634 -3.36 3.22 0.64
CA THR A 634 -3.15 2.05 -0.20
C THR A 634 -1.72 1.54 -0.05
N GLU A 635 -1.56 0.31 0.41
CA GLU A 635 -0.29 -0.41 0.31
C GLU A 635 -0.18 -1.00 -1.09
N GLN A 636 0.71 -0.39 -1.89
CA GLN A 636 0.87 -0.77 -3.29
C GLN A 636 1.60 -2.10 -3.38
N GLY A 637 1.12 -2.99 -4.25
CA GLY A 637 1.76 -4.27 -4.51
C GLY A 637 3.26 -4.15 -4.78
N GLU A 638 3.71 -3.28 -5.68
CA GLU A 638 5.14 -3.12 -6.06
C GLU A 638 6.13 -2.89 -4.92
N VAL A 639 5.68 -2.39 -3.77
CA VAL A 639 6.54 -2.10 -2.61
C VAL A 639 6.20 -2.95 -1.40
N ILE A 640 5.21 -3.86 -1.51
CA ILE A 640 4.73 -4.64 -0.38
C ILE A 640 5.82 -5.59 0.13
N SER A 641 6.59 -6.20 -0.77
CA SER A 641 7.71 -7.08 -0.43
C SER A 641 8.83 -6.29 0.26
N ASP A 642 9.18 -5.11 -0.26
CA ASP A 642 10.15 -4.20 0.35
C ASP A 642 9.75 -3.72 1.75
N LYS A 643 8.45 -3.54 2.00
CA LYS A 643 7.93 -3.09 3.29
C LYS A 643 7.69 -4.22 4.27
N TYR A 644 7.25 -5.40 3.81
CA TYR A 644 6.67 -6.43 4.68
C TYR A 644 7.30 -7.82 4.55
N ALA A 645 8.25 -8.06 3.63
CA ALA A 645 8.84 -9.40 3.47
C ALA A 645 9.74 -9.82 4.63
N LEU A 646 10.39 -8.86 5.31
CA LEU A 646 11.18 -9.13 6.51
C LEU A 646 10.50 -8.53 7.74
N PRO A 647 10.38 -9.27 8.87
CA PRO A 647 9.71 -8.79 10.08
C PRO A 647 10.21 -7.44 10.60
N ALA A 648 11.53 -7.18 10.51
CA ALA A 648 12.10 -5.93 10.96
C ALA A 648 11.71 -4.72 10.09
N LEU A 649 11.61 -4.92 8.77
CA LEU A 649 11.14 -3.90 7.82
C LEU A 649 9.63 -3.68 7.97
N ALA A 650 8.87 -4.77 8.15
CA ALA A 650 7.43 -4.72 8.43
C ALA A 650 7.18 -3.89 9.69
N ARG A 651 7.97 -4.14 10.73
CA ARG A 651 7.95 -3.38 11.99
C ARG A 651 8.27 -1.91 11.77
N GLU A 652 9.36 -1.60 11.07
CA GLU A 652 9.72 -0.21 10.77
C GLU A 652 8.57 0.52 10.04
N ASN A 653 7.99 -0.09 9.01
CA ASN A 653 6.91 0.52 8.23
C ASN A 653 5.64 0.75 9.06
N VAL A 654 5.24 -0.23 9.89
CA VAL A 654 4.06 -0.09 10.77
C VAL A 654 4.31 0.96 11.85
N GLU A 655 5.47 0.94 12.52
CA GLU A 655 5.85 1.94 13.53
C GLU A 655 5.85 3.35 12.93
N LEU A 656 6.49 3.51 11.77
CA LEU A 656 6.59 4.78 11.05
C LEU A 656 5.22 5.34 10.70
N THR A 657 4.34 4.50 10.12
CA THR A 657 3.01 4.92 9.70
C THR A 657 2.14 5.34 10.88
N LEU A 658 2.19 4.58 11.99
CA LEU A 658 1.45 4.88 13.20
C LEU A 658 1.96 6.15 13.88
N ALA A 659 3.29 6.31 13.97
CA ALA A 659 3.93 7.48 14.56
C ALA A 659 3.64 8.77 13.78
N ALA A 660 3.74 8.73 12.44
CA ALA A 660 3.45 9.88 11.59
C ALA A 660 1.96 10.29 11.66
N SER A 661 1.06 9.31 11.73
CA SER A 661 -0.37 9.56 11.88
C SER A 661 -0.71 10.15 13.24
N LEU A 662 -0.04 9.68 14.31
CA LEU A 662 -0.15 10.24 15.65
C LEU A 662 0.36 11.69 15.68
N GLU A 663 1.55 11.95 15.14
CA GLU A 663 2.13 13.30 15.05
C GLU A 663 1.21 14.24 14.25
N ALA A 664 0.77 13.83 13.07
CA ALA A 664 -0.13 14.63 12.25
C ALA A 664 -1.46 14.91 12.98
N THR A 665 -2.02 13.90 13.65
CA THR A 665 -3.26 14.04 14.41
C THR A 665 -3.08 15.02 15.58
N ILE A 666 -1.96 15.00 16.31
CA ILE A 666 -1.84 15.82 17.53
C ILE A 666 -1.27 17.21 17.22
N LEU A 667 -0.27 17.30 16.35
CA LEU A 667 0.50 18.53 16.13
C LEU A 667 0.07 19.34 14.90
N ASN A 668 -0.70 18.77 13.98
CA ASN A 668 -1.13 19.46 12.74
C ASN A 668 -2.57 19.98 12.81
N ARG A 669 -2.89 20.70 13.90
CA ARG A 669 -4.25 21.17 14.25
C ARG A 669 -4.62 22.55 13.71
N GLY A 670 -3.65 23.30 13.21
CA GLY A 670 -3.86 24.63 12.64
C GLY A 670 -2.86 24.95 11.54
N PRO A 671 -3.07 26.05 10.79
CA PRO A 671 -2.14 26.47 9.76
C PRO A 671 -0.81 26.88 10.38
N ARG A 672 0.29 26.31 9.87
CA ARG A 672 1.67 26.65 10.29
C ARG A 672 2.15 28.00 9.77
N GLN A 673 1.43 28.57 8.81
CA GLN A 673 1.78 29.81 8.12
C GLN A 673 0.68 30.84 8.23
N SER A 674 1.07 32.11 8.08
CA SER A 674 0.13 33.21 8.00
C SER A 674 -0.78 33.07 6.77
N VAL A 675 -1.98 33.65 6.84
CA VAL A 675 -2.93 33.67 5.71
C VAL A 675 -2.31 34.36 4.49
N GLU A 676 -1.52 35.41 4.71
CA GLU A 676 -0.84 36.16 3.66
C GLU A 676 0.23 35.31 2.95
N ASP A 677 1.06 34.59 3.70
CA ASP A 677 2.08 33.71 3.11
C ASP A 677 1.42 32.56 2.35
N LEU A 678 0.38 31.94 2.93
CA LEU A 678 -0.38 30.90 2.24
C LEU A 678 -0.99 31.40 0.93
N GLN A 679 -1.47 32.64 0.88
CA GLN A 679 -1.98 33.22 -0.37
C GLN A 679 -0.85 33.39 -1.40
N LYS A 680 0.29 33.97 -1.01
CA LYS A 680 1.46 34.13 -1.91
C LYS A 680 1.96 32.78 -2.43
N TRP A 681 1.99 31.77 -1.58
CA TRP A 681 2.43 30.42 -1.93
C TRP A 681 1.43 29.71 -2.84
N ASN A 682 0.11 29.86 -2.59
CA ASN A 682 -0.93 29.34 -3.47
C ASN A 682 -0.83 29.98 -4.87
N GLU A 683 -0.65 31.30 -4.96
CA GLU A 683 -0.49 32.01 -6.24
C GLU A 683 0.76 31.53 -6.99
N CYS A 684 1.86 31.31 -6.27
CA CYS A 684 3.09 30.76 -6.83
C CYS A 684 2.86 29.33 -7.38
N MET A 685 2.22 28.46 -6.59
CA MET A 685 1.93 27.09 -7.01
C MET A 685 0.92 27.01 -8.16
N ASN A 686 -0.04 27.95 -8.25
CA ASN A 686 -0.91 28.03 -9.42
C ASN A 686 -0.12 28.30 -10.69
N LEU A 687 0.85 29.23 -10.65
CA LEU A 687 1.74 29.49 -11.80
C LEU A 687 2.55 28.25 -12.18
N VAL A 688 3.14 27.55 -11.20
CA VAL A 688 3.87 26.30 -11.45
C VAL A 688 2.93 25.27 -12.08
N SER A 689 1.78 25.03 -11.47
CA SER A 689 0.78 24.05 -11.89
C SER A 689 0.25 24.30 -13.30
N ASP A 690 -0.17 25.53 -13.63
CA ASP A 690 -0.80 25.83 -14.92
C ASP A 690 0.19 25.71 -16.08
N ASN A 691 1.44 26.12 -15.87
CA ASN A 691 2.49 26.02 -16.88
C ASN A 691 3.00 24.57 -17.02
N SER A 692 3.12 23.83 -15.91
CA SER A 692 3.42 22.41 -15.95
C SER A 692 2.32 21.61 -16.67
N PHE A 693 1.05 21.91 -16.38
CA PHE A 693 -0.10 21.27 -17.04
C PHE A 693 -0.07 21.51 -18.55
N THR A 694 0.11 22.76 -18.97
CA THR A 694 0.17 23.14 -20.39
C THR A 694 1.29 22.39 -21.10
N ARG A 695 2.49 22.33 -20.49
CA ARG A 695 3.63 21.60 -21.05
C ARG A 695 3.37 20.11 -21.14
N TYR A 696 2.80 19.51 -20.09
CA TYR A 696 2.48 18.09 -20.04
C TYR A 696 1.45 17.69 -21.09
N ARG A 697 0.33 18.44 -21.19
CA ARG A 697 -0.71 18.21 -22.20
C ARG A 697 -0.20 18.36 -23.61
N ALA A 698 0.69 19.32 -23.87
CA ALA A 698 1.32 19.47 -25.19
C ALA A 698 2.08 18.21 -25.65
N LEU A 699 2.64 17.42 -24.72
CA LEU A 699 3.22 16.11 -25.02
C LEU A 699 2.13 15.05 -25.15
N VAL A 700 1.28 14.89 -24.14
CA VAL A 700 0.32 13.78 -24.01
C VAL A 700 -0.79 13.81 -25.06
N ASP A 701 -1.23 15.00 -25.46
CA ASP A 701 -2.27 15.18 -26.48
C ASP A 701 -1.74 15.10 -27.91
N HIS A 702 -0.43 14.91 -28.10
CA HIS A 702 0.14 14.80 -29.42
C HIS A 702 -0.35 13.50 -30.09
N PRO A 703 -0.93 13.54 -31.31
CA PRO A 703 -1.55 12.39 -31.96
C PRO A 703 -0.59 11.22 -32.20
N ASP A 704 0.70 11.52 -32.41
CA ASP A 704 1.75 10.51 -32.64
C ASP A 704 2.38 9.96 -31.34
N LEU A 705 2.08 10.53 -30.17
CA LEU A 705 2.67 10.05 -28.91
C LEU A 705 2.32 8.58 -28.61
N PRO A 706 1.09 8.08 -28.83
CA PRO A 706 0.79 6.66 -28.65
C PRO A 706 1.75 5.76 -29.43
N ALA A 707 2.04 6.09 -30.70
CA ALA A 707 2.96 5.32 -31.53
C ALA A 707 4.39 5.36 -30.96
N TYR A 708 4.86 6.55 -30.54
CA TYR A 708 6.17 6.68 -29.89
C TYR A 708 6.24 5.89 -28.58
N PHE A 709 5.22 5.96 -27.73
CA PHE A 709 5.18 5.29 -26.44
C PHE A 709 5.20 3.76 -26.60
N TYR A 710 4.38 3.21 -27.50
CA TYR A 710 4.40 1.77 -27.75
C TYR A 710 5.72 1.30 -28.37
N ALA A 711 6.32 2.10 -29.26
CA ALA A 711 7.60 1.75 -29.87
C ALA A 711 8.80 1.91 -28.90
N SER A 712 8.81 2.94 -28.06
CA SER A 712 9.94 3.23 -27.16
C SER A 712 9.91 2.44 -25.85
N THR A 713 8.83 1.70 -25.57
CA THR A 713 8.65 0.99 -24.28
C THR A 713 8.22 -0.47 -24.48
N PRO A 714 8.47 -1.36 -23.51
CA PRO A 714 7.99 -2.75 -23.53
C PRO A 714 6.56 -2.90 -22.95
N VAL A 715 5.73 -1.84 -22.99
CA VAL A 715 4.42 -1.81 -22.32
C VAL A 715 3.46 -2.88 -22.84
N GLU A 716 3.56 -3.26 -24.11
CA GLU A 716 2.70 -4.30 -24.70
C GLU A 716 3.03 -5.68 -24.15
N GLN A 717 4.29 -5.92 -23.82
CA GLN A 717 4.77 -7.18 -23.26
C GLN A 717 4.39 -7.32 -21.77
N LEU A 718 3.99 -6.24 -21.10
CA LEU A 718 3.52 -6.28 -19.71
C LEU A 718 2.33 -7.23 -19.52
N GLY A 719 1.43 -7.32 -20.51
CA GLY A 719 0.29 -8.23 -20.48
C GLY A 719 0.69 -9.71 -20.46
N ASN A 720 1.89 -10.03 -20.94
CA ASN A 720 2.43 -11.38 -21.05
C ASN A 720 3.22 -11.80 -19.79
N LEU A 721 3.46 -10.87 -18.86
CA LEU A 721 4.09 -11.18 -17.57
C LEU A 721 3.13 -11.76 -16.54
N PHE A 722 1.83 -11.75 -16.83
CA PHE A 722 0.82 -12.35 -15.94
C PHE A 722 0.93 -11.86 -14.48
N LEU A 723 1.21 -10.55 -14.32
CA LEU A 723 1.48 -9.95 -13.01
C LEU A 723 0.26 -9.94 -12.10
N GLY A 724 -0.94 -9.88 -12.65
CA GLY A 724 -2.17 -9.96 -11.87
C GLY A 724 -3.35 -10.53 -12.65
N SER A 725 -4.45 -10.76 -11.94
CA SER A 725 -5.70 -11.32 -12.47
C SER A 725 -6.43 -10.37 -13.43
N ARG A 726 -6.18 -9.07 -13.27
CA ARG A 726 -6.83 -7.98 -14.01
C ARG A 726 -6.22 -7.80 -15.41
N PRO A 727 -7.03 -7.64 -16.48
CA PRO A 727 -6.52 -7.33 -17.82
C PRO A 727 -5.76 -5.99 -17.89
N SER A 728 -4.75 -5.90 -18.75
CA SER A 728 -3.90 -4.70 -18.91
C SER A 728 -4.56 -3.53 -19.66
N ARG A 729 -5.58 -3.81 -20.50
CA ARG A 729 -6.38 -2.81 -21.24
C ARG A 729 -7.86 -2.90 -20.85
N ARG A 730 -8.58 -1.78 -20.98
CA ARG A 730 -10.05 -1.76 -20.83
C ARG A 730 -10.68 -2.44 -22.05
N PRO A 731 -11.62 -3.40 -21.89
CA PRO A 731 -12.22 -4.15 -23.01
C PRO A 731 -12.94 -3.28 -24.05
N ASP A 732 -13.52 -2.16 -23.61
CA ASP A 732 -14.45 -1.35 -24.40
C ASP A 732 -13.81 -0.08 -25.00
N ALA A 733 -12.50 0.13 -24.86
CA ALA A 733 -11.85 1.36 -25.28
C ALA A 733 -11.28 1.26 -26.71
N ALA A 734 -11.60 2.25 -27.55
CA ALA A 734 -10.92 2.46 -28.84
C ALA A 734 -9.41 2.64 -28.61
N GLY A 735 -8.57 2.16 -29.53
CA GLY A 735 -7.11 2.19 -29.39
C GLY A 735 -6.58 3.62 -29.10
N GLY A 736 -5.58 3.72 -28.22
CA GLY A 736 -4.97 5.00 -27.81
C GLY A 736 -4.54 5.03 -26.34
N LEU A 737 -3.90 6.12 -25.90
CA LEU A 737 -3.40 6.27 -24.52
C LEU A 737 -4.52 6.38 -23.48
N ASP A 738 -5.72 6.83 -23.84
CA ASP A 738 -6.88 6.93 -22.92
C ASP A 738 -7.36 5.55 -22.45
N SER A 739 -7.16 4.52 -23.28
CA SER A 739 -7.45 3.12 -22.93
C SER A 739 -6.47 2.53 -21.91
N LEU A 740 -5.29 3.14 -21.79
CA LEU A 740 -4.18 2.65 -20.98
C LEU A 740 -4.32 3.14 -19.54
N ARG A 741 -4.27 2.23 -18.57
CA ARG A 741 -4.33 2.58 -17.15
C ARG A 741 -3.04 3.24 -16.67
N ALA A 742 -3.10 3.87 -15.49
CA ALA A 742 -1.94 4.54 -14.90
C ALA A 742 -0.75 3.59 -14.63
N ILE A 743 -0.99 2.33 -14.25
CA ILE A 743 0.08 1.36 -13.97
C ILE A 743 0.91 1.04 -15.23
N PRO A 744 0.33 0.56 -16.36
CA PRO A 744 1.10 0.38 -17.59
C PRO A 744 1.75 1.66 -18.11
N TRP A 745 1.11 2.82 -17.89
CA TRP A 745 1.67 4.12 -18.27
C TRP A 745 2.99 4.41 -17.56
N VAL A 746 3.01 4.37 -16.22
CA VAL A 746 4.24 4.58 -15.44
C VAL A 746 5.26 3.48 -15.75
N PHE A 747 4.82 2.22 -15.79
CA PHE A 747 5.70 1.08 -16.04
C PHE A 747 6.46 1.18 -17.36
N GLY A 748 5.78 1.54 -18.46
CA GLY A 748 6.41 1.67 -19.78
C GLY A 748 7.55 2.69 -19.78
N TRP A 749 7.29 3.90 -19.26
CA TRP A 749 8.30 4.97 -19.19
C TRP A 749 9.45 4.65 -18.24
N THR A 750 9.19 3.90 -17.17
CA THR A 750 10.21 3.42 -16.23
C THR A 750 11.16 2.45 -16.90
N GLN A 751 10.63 1.46 -17.63
CA GLN A 751 11.44 0.45 -18.33
C GLN A 751 12.35 1.09 -19.39
N SER A 752 11.85 2.08 -20.13
CA SER A 752 12.64 2.81 -21.13
C SER A 752 13.52 3.92 -20.54
N ARG A 753 13.60 4.04 -19.21
CA ARG A 753 14.41 5.04 -18.48
C ARG A 753 14.16 6.51 -18.81
N GLN A 754 13.01 6.81 -19.40
CA GLN A 754 12.57 8.19 -19.66
C GLN A 754 11.85 8.78 -18.43
N ILE A 755 11.08 7.95 -17.72
CA ILE A 755 10.38 8.29 -16.46
C ILE A 755 9.55 9.59 -16.56
N VAL A 756 8.97 9.86 -17.73
CA VAL A 756 8.16 11.06 -18.03
C VAL A 756 7.14 11.40 -16.93
N PRO A 757 6.38 10.44 -16.37
CA PRO A 757 5.37 10.74 -15.35
C PRO A 757 5.94 11.27 -14.02
N GLY A 758 7.24 11.14 -13.76
CA GLY A 758 7.88 11.55 -12.51
C GLY A 758 8.30 13.03 -12.45
N TRP A 759 8.49 13.68 -13.60
CA TRP A 759 9.12 15.01 -13.62
C TRP A 759 8.74 15.91 -14.82
N PHE A 760 8.16 15.37 -15.90
CA PHE A 760 7.93 16.16 -17.11
C PHE A 760 6.97 17.32 -16.88
N GLY A 761 7.34 18.52 -17.33
CA GLY A 761 6.61 19.78 -17.16
C GLY A 761 6.98 20.56 -15.90
N VAL A 762 7.67 19.96 -14.92
CA VAL A 762 8.05 20.64 -13.67
C VAL A 762 9.01 21.80 -13.95
N GLY A 763 10.01 21.60 -14.82
CA GLY A 763 10.96 22.64 -15.21
C GLY A 763 10.27 23.85 -15.82
N SER A 764 9.34 23.63 -16.74
CA SER A 764 8.52 24.70 -17.32
C SER A 764 7.72 25.47 -16.26
N GLY A 765 7.15 24.78 -15.27
CA GLY A 765 6.42 25.40 -14.16
C GLY A 765 7.31 26.25 -13.25
N LEU A 766 8.45 25.72 -12.83
CA LEU A 766 9.42 26.43 -11.98
C LEU A 766 9.99 27.66 -12.69
N LYS A 767 10.35 27.52 -13.97
CA LYS A 767 10.81 28.63 -14.81
C LYS A 767 9.78 29.76 -14.87
N ALA A 768 8.51 29.42 -15.12
CA ALA A 768 7.44 30.43 -15.20
C ALA A 768 7.28 31.21 -13.89
N ALA A 769 7.32 30.53 -12.73
CA ALA A 769 7.28 31.19 -11.43
C ALA A 769 8.51 32.09 -11.20
N ARG A 770 9.72 31.63 -11.57
CA ARG A 770 10.96 32.41 -11.49
C ARG A 770 10.88 33.68 -12.36
N GLU A 771 10.44 33.56 -13.61
CA GLU A 771 10.30 34.67 -14.56
C GLU A 771 9.19 35.65 -14.14
N ALA A 772 8.18 35.18 -13.41
CA ALA A 772 7.17 36.03 -12.76
C ALA A 772 7.67 36.73 -11.48
N GLY A 773 8.96 36.63 -11.16
CA GLY A 773 9.57 37.28 -9.99
C GLY A 773 9.30 36.58 -8.66
N LYS A 774 8.89 35.30 -8.68
CA LYS A 774 8.56 34.53 -7.47
C LYS A 774 9.73 33.70 -6.90
N SER A 775 10.97 33.99 -7.32
CA SER A 775 12.17 33.25 -6.88
C SER A 775 12.33 33.17 -5.36
N ASP A 776 12.13 34.30 -4.66
CA ASP A 776 12.25 34.33 -3.20
C ASP A 776 11.13 33.55 -2.52
N VAL A 777 9.92 33.59 -3.10
CA VAL A 777 8.77 32.81 -2.64
C VAL A 777 9.03 31.30 -2.79
N LEU A 778 9.59 30.86 -3.92
CA LEU A 778 9.94 29.46 -4.14
C LEU A 778 10.99 28.97 -3.12
N LYS A 779 12.00 29.80 -2.83
CA LYS A 779 13.02 29.48 -1.81
C LYS A 779 12.42 29.39 -0.42
N GLN A 780 11.54 30.33 -0.07
CA GLN A 780 10.81 30.30 1.20
C GLN A 780 9.92 29.06 1.31
N MET A 781 9.18 28.72 0.25
CA MET A 781 8.37 27.50 0.19
C MET A 781 9.23 26.25 0.39
N LEU A 782 10.44 26.18 -0.19
CA LEU A 782 11.33 25.04 -0.02
C LEU A 782 11.80 24.87 1.44
N SER A 783 12.05 25.97 2.15
CA SER A 783 12.51 25.93 3.54
C SER A 783 11.37 25.77 4.56
N GLU A 784 10.20 26.33 4.30
CA GLU A 784 9.13 26.49 5.30
C GLU A 784 7.87 25.67 4.99
N TRP A 785 7.72 25.15 3.76
CA TRP A 785 6.55 24.39 3.36
C TRP A 785 6.86 22.92 3.08
N HIS A 786 6.50 22.07 4.04
CA HIS A 786 6.69 20.62 3.96
C HIS A 786 6.17 20.02 2.65
N PHE A 787 4.97 20.41 2.19
CA PHE A 787 4.43 19.95 0.91
C PHE A 787 5.38 20.23 -0.27
N PHE A 788 5.89 21.46 -0.39
CA PHE A 788 6.74 21.85 -1.50
C PHE A 788 8.12 21.20 -1.42
N SER A 789 8.71 21.12 -0.23
CA SER A 789 9.98 20.42 -0.01
C SER A 789 9.90 18.93 -0.38
N THR A 790 8.86 18.23 0.09
CA THR A 790 8.61 16.83 -0.28
C THR A 790 8.33 16.67 -1.77
N PHE A 791 7.59 17.59 -2.40
CA PHE A 791 7.35 17.58 -3.84
C PHE A 791 8.66 17.68 -4.64
N ILE A 792 9.51 18.67 -4.34
CA ILE A 792 10.80 18.86 -5.01
C ILE A 792 11.72 17.66 -4.79
N SER A 793 11.79 17.13 -3.56
CA SER A 793 12.60 15.94 -3.25
C SER A 793 12.17 14.71 -4.05
N ASN A 794 10.86 14.50 -4.21
CA ASN A 794 10.35 13.40 -5.03
C ASN A 794 10.71 13.57 -6.52
N VAL A 795 10.58 14.78 -7.06
CA VAL A 795 10.98 15.06 -8.45
C VAL A 795 12.49 14.83 -8.62
N GLU A 796 13.32 15.33 -7.70
CA GLU A 796 14.78 15.16 -7.72
C GLU A 796 15.18 13.68 -7.75
N MET A 797 14.53 12.83 -6.94
CA MET A 797 14.74 11.38 -6.97
C MET A 797 14.39 10.75 -8.32
N THR A 798 13.27 11.13 -8.94
CA THR A 798 12.89 10.56 -10.26
C THR A 798 13.82 11.01 -11.38
N LEU A 799 14.32 12.25 -11.33
CA LEU A 799 15.33 12.73 -12.26
C LEU A 799 16.64 11.94 -12.11
N ALA A 800 17.07 11.66 -10.87
CA ALA A 800 18.27 10.87 -10.61
C ALA A 800 18.18 9.43 -11.13
N LYS A 801 16.97 8.87 -11.29
CA LYS A 801 16.74 7.53 -11.88
C LYS A 801 16.59 7.55 -13.40
N THR A 802 16.35 8.72 -14.00
CA THR A 802 16.18 8.87 -15.45
C THR A 802 17.54 8.73 -16.12
N ASP A 803 17.61 7.91 -17.17
CA ASP A 803 18.84 7.69 -17.94
C ASP A 803 18.54 7.90 -19.43
N LEU A 804 18.84 9.11 -19.89
CA LEU A 804 18.62 9.51 -21.28
C LEU A 804 19.60 8.84 -22.26
N VAL A 805 20.74 8.33 -21.80
CA VAL A 805 21.67 7.57 -22.65
C VAL A 805 21.03 6.23 -23.00
N THR A 806 20.51 5.51 -22.00
CA THR A 806 19.76 4.28 -22.21
C THR A 806 18.47 4.54 -23.00
N ALA A 807 17.72 5.59 -22.66
CA ALA A 807 16.50 5.94 -23.40
C ALA A 807 16.77 6.22 -24.89
N LYS A 808 17.88 6.90 -25.20
CA LYS A 808 18.31 7.13 -26.58
C LYS A 808 18.60 5.82 -27.32
N HIS A 809 19.20 4.84 -26.66
CA HIS A 809 19.42 3.52 -27.25
C HIS A 809 18.10 2.80 -27.58
N TYR A 810 17.10 2.84 -26.68
CA TYR A 810 15.75 2.36 -26.97
C TYR A 810 15.16 3.02 -28.22
N VAL A 811 15.21 4.35 -28.28
CA VAL A 811 14.62 5.13 -29.38
C VAL A 811 15.33 4.86 -30.71
N GLN A 812 16.65 4.90 -30.72
CA GLN A 812 17.43 4.70 -31.96
C GLN A 812 17.28 3.29 -32.54
N THR A 813 17.12 2.28 -31.69
CA THR A 813 17.01 0.89 -32.13
C THR A 813 15.57 0.50 -32.49
N LEU A 814 14.57 0.99 -31.74
CA LEU A 814 13.21 0.44 -31.80
C LEU A 814 12.17 1.39 -32.41
N VAL A 815 12.45 2.69 -32.47
CA VAL A 815 11.46 3.71 -32.83
C VAL A 815 11.72 4.20 -34.24
N PRO A 816 10.69 4.34 -35.09
CA PRO A 816 10.81 4.97 -36.40
C PRO A 816 11.39 6.39 -36.32
N SER A 817 12.27 6.75 -37.25
CA SER A 817 13.03 8.01 -37.24
C SER A 817 12.17 9.28 -37.15
N GLU A 818 10.98 9.24 -37.75
CA GLU A 818 10.02 10.34 -37.75
C GLU A 818 9.46 10.64 -36.36
N LEU A 819 9.51 9.69 -35.41
CA LEU A 819 9.06 9.86 -34.03
C LEU A 819 10.21 10.21 -33.07
N HIS A 820 11.46 10.32 -33.52
CA HIS A 820 12.61 10.60 -32.64
C HIS A 820 12.53 11.98 -31.97
N HIS A 821 11.81 12.93 -32.58
CA HIS A 821 11.60 14.28 -32.06
C HIS A 821 10.98 14.30 -30.65
N PHE A 822 10.23 13.27 -30.25
CA PHE A 822 9.70 13.17 -28.88
C PHE A 822 10.82 13.06 -27.84
N LEU A 823 11.89 12.32 -28.13
CA LEU A 823 13.03 12.23 -27.24
C LEU A 823 13.74 13.58 -27.10
N ASP A 824 13.81 14.37 -28.17
CA ASP A 824 14.38 15.73 -28.12
C ASP A 824 13.54 16.64 -27.21
N VAL A 825 12.20 16.57 -27.34
CA VAL A 825 11.26 17.31 -26.47
C VAL A 825 11.41 16.90 -25.00
N ILE A 826 11.51 15.60 -24.74
CA ILE A 826 11.72 15.04 -23.39
C ILE A 826 13.08 15.48 -22.83
N THR A 827 14.15 15.40 -23.63
CA THR A 827 15.50 15.80 -23.22
C THR A 827 15.57 17.29 -22.88
N ALA A 828 14.97 18.15 -23.70
CA ALA A 828 14.92 19.58 -23.43
C ALA A 828 14.18 19.92 -22.14
N GLU A 829 13.06 19.24 -21.84
CA GLU A 829 12.35 19.42 -20.57
C GLU A 829 13.14 18.87 -19.38
N PHE A 830 13.87 17.75 -19.56
CA PHE A 830 14.72 17.16 -18.52
C PHE A 830 15.81 18.14 -18.11
N GLU A 831 16.57 18.65 -19.07
CA GLU A 831 17.64 19.62 -18.83
C GLU A 831 17.12 20.89 -18.15
N LEU A 832 15.97 21.40 -18.61
CA LEU A 832 15.31 22.54 -17.99
C LEU A 832 14.92 22.26 -16.53
N THR A 833 14.34 21.09 -16.27
CA THR A 833 13.90 20.69 -14.92
C THR A 833 15.09 20.57 -13.98
N VAL A 834 16.18 19.94 -14.42
CA VAL A 834 17.43 19.86 -13.65
C VAL A 834 17.97 21.25 -13.35
N ALA A 835 18.06 22.13 -14.37
CA ALA A 835 18.58 23.48 -14.19
C ALA A 835 17.77 24.30 -13.17
N GLU A 836 16.44 24.28 -13.26
CA GLU A 836 15.58 25.03 -12.33
C GLU A 836 15.60 24.45 -10.91
N ILE A 837 15.70 23.11 -10.74
CA ILE A 837 15.86 22.50 -9.42
C ILE A 837 17.21 22.86 -8.80
N LEU A 838 18.31 22.80 -9.54
CA LEU A 838 19.64 23.18 -9.02
C LEU A 838 19.68 24.67 -8.67
N ASN A 839 19.06 25.53 -9.47
CA ASN A 839 18.93 26.96 -9.18
C ASN A 839 18.11 27.22 -7.91
N LEU A 840 16.97 26.53 -7.75
CA LEU A 840 16.10 26.64 -6.58
C LEU A 840 16.79 26.16 -5.30
N THR A 841 17.45 25.00 -5.35
CA THR A 841 18.08 24.34 -4.20
C THR A 841 19.48 24.87 -3.88
N GLY A 842 20.15 25.51 -4.84
CA GLY A 842 21.54 25.93 -4.73
C GLY A 842 22.56 24.77 -4.79
N LYS A 843 22.13 23.58 -5.19
CA LYS A 843 22.99 22.38 -5.29
C LYS A 843 23.81 22.42 -6.59
N SER A 844 24.96 21.75 -6.59
CA SER A 844 25.81 21.57 -7.78
C SER A 844 25.46 20.33 -8.60
N SER A 845 24.72 19.39 -8.01
CA SER A 845 24.26 18.15 -8.65
C SER A 845 23.01 17.64 -7.94
N LEU A 846 22.20 16.85 -8.66
CA LEU A 846 21.03 16.17 -8.08
C LEU A 846 21.47 15.27 -6.93
N LEU A 847 20.71 15.26 -5.83
CA LEU A 847 20.99 14.49 -4.62
C LEU A 847 22.35 14.83 -3.95
N GLY A 848 22.92 16.01 -4.20
CA GLY A 848 24.23 16.41 -3.66
C GLY A 848 24.29 16.44 -2.11
N ASP A 849 23.14 16.52 -1.45
CA ASP A 849 22.95 16.44 0.01
C ASP A 849 22.67 15.02 0.53
N GLN A 850 22.50 14.04 -0.37
CA GLN A 850 22.21 12.64 -0.05
C GLN A 850 23.24 11.70 -0.71
N PRO A 851 24.54 11.79 -0.34
CA PRO A 851 25.61 11.07 -1.03
C PRO A 851 25.49 9.53 -0.93
N VAL A 852 24.89 9.02 0.14
CA VAL A 852 24.64 7.58 0.30
C VAL A 852 23.61 7.10 -0.72
N LEU A 853 22.47 7.79 -0.83
CA LEU A 853 21.43 7.46 -1.81
C LEU A 853 21.96 7.55 -3.24
N ALA A 854 22.68 8.63 -3.57
CA ALA A 854 23.29 8.82 -4.88
C ALA A 854 24.23 7.64 -5.24
N ARG A 855 25.07 7.21 -4.30
CA ARG A 855 25.97 6.06 -4.49
C ARG A 855 25.22 4.75 -4.67
N THR A 856 24.17 4.51 -3.88
CA THR A 856 23.33 3.31 -4.00
C THR A 856 22.68 3.23 -5.38
N LEU A 857 22.12 4.34 -5.89
CA LEU A 857 21.53 4.41 -7.22
C LEU A 857 22.57 4.14 -8.31
N GLN A 858 23.75 4.76 -8.24
CA GLN A 858 24.83 4.57 -9.20
C GLN A 858 25.32 3.11 -9.27
N VAL A 859 25.45 2.45 -8.10
CA VAL A 859 25.81 1.03 -8.06
C VAL A 859 24.75 0.19 -8.72
N ARG A 860 23.46 0.43 -8.43
CA ARG A 860 22.34 -0.29 -9.05
C ARG A 860 22.31 -0.12 -10.57
N ASP A 861 22.53 1.10 -11.08
CA ASP A 861 22.56 1.37 -12.51
C ASP A 861 23.62 0.55 -13.25
N THR A 862 24.78 0.35 -12.62
CA THR A 862 25.86 -0.48 -13.20
C THR A 862 25.43 -1.95 -13.37
N TYR A 863 24.63 -2.48 -12.45
CA TYR A 863 24.09 -3.85 -12.55
C TYR A 863 22.87 -3.95 -13.46
N LEU A 864 22.13 -2.87 -13.63
CA LEU A 864 20.94 -2.81 -14.49
C LEU A 864 21.29 -2.69 -15.98
N ALA A 865 22.37 -1.99 -16.31
CA ALA A 865 22.76 -1.72 -17.69
C ALA A 865 22.82 -2.97 -18.60
N PRO A 866 23.40 -4.13 -18.18
CA PRO A 866 23.39 -5.34 -19.00
C PRO A 866 21.98 -5.84 -19.33
N LEU A 867 21.06 -5.80 -18.37
CA LEU A 867 19.66 -6.22 -18.57
C LEU A 867 18.95 -5.30 -19.56
N GLN A 868 19.19 -3.99 -19.48
CA GLN A 868 18.55 -3.00 -20.33
C GLN A 868 19.04 -3.07 -21.78
N LEU A 869 20.35 -3.20 -21.98
CA LEU A 869 20.92 -3.38 -23.31
C LEU A 869 20.39 -4.66 -23.97
N LEU A 870 20.35 -5.76 -23.20
CA LEU A 870 19.81 -7.02 -23.69
C LEU A 870 18.31 -6.93 -23.98
N GLN A 871 17.55 -6.21 -23.15
CA GLN A 871 16.13 -5.96 -23.35
C GLN A 871 15.84 -5.25 -24.68
N VAL A 872 16.64 -4.24 -25.05
CA VAL A 872 16.50 -3.54 -26.34
C VAL A 872 16.68 -4.52 -27.51
N THR A 873 17.75 -5.32 -27.48
CA THR A 873 18.04 -6.31 -28.52
C THR A 873 16.93 -7.37 -28.62
N LEU A 874 16.49 -7.91 -27.48
CA LEU A 874 15.42 -8.91 -27.44
C LEU A 874 14.08 -8.34 -27.92
N LEU A 875 13.76 -7.10 -27.56
CA LEU A 875 12.54 -6.43 -27.97
C LEU A 875 12.53 -6.18 -29.49
N SER A 876 13.66 -5.79 -30.09
CA SER A 876 13.80 -5.67 -31.55
C SER A 876 13.51 -6.99 -32.24
N ARG A 877 14.17 -8.07 -31.81
CA ARG A 877 14.01 -9.42 -32.39
C ARG A 877 12.58 -9.94 -32.26
N VAL A 878 11.94 -9.76 -31.11
CA VAL A 878 10.54 -10.18 -30.88
C VAL A 878 9.60 -9.41 -31.81
N ARG A 879 9.81 -8.10 -31.99
CA ARG A 879 8.96 -7.28 -32.88
C ARG A 879 9.14 -7.61 -34.36
N GLU A 880 10.38 -7.87 -34.79
CA GLU A 880 10.67 -8.31 -36.16
C GLU A 880 10.03 -9.67 -36.49
N GLN A 881 10.00 -10.59 -35.53
CA GLN A 881 9.41 -11.92 -35.70
C GLN A 881 7.87 -11.94 -35.53
N GLY A 882 7.31 -10.94 -34.86
CA GLY A 882 5.87 -10.81 -34.62
C GLY A 882 5.28 -12.03 -33.91
N GLU A 883 4.11 -12.49 -34.35
CA GLU A 883 3.42 -13.67 -33.78
C GLU A 883 4.20 -15.00 -33.95
N LYS A 884 5.24 -15.02 -34.81
CA LYS A 884 6.10 -16.19 -35.02
C LYS A 884 7.32 -16.20 -34.09
N ALA A 885 7.42 -15.24 -33.17
CA ALA A 885 8.54 -15.16 -32.25
C ALA A 885 8.66 -16.43 -31.43
N ASP A 886 9.89 -16.94 -31.31
CA ASP A 886 10.20 -18.12 -30.51
C ASP A 886 9.75 -17.90 -29.04
N PRO A 887 8.96 -18.83 -28.44
CA PRO A 887 8.59 -18.76 -27.03
C PRO A 887 9.80 -18.56 -26.08
N ALA A 888 10.97 -19.13 -26.40
CA ALA A 888 12.18 -18.94 -25.59
C ALA A 888 12.70 -17.50 -25.67
N LEU A 889 12.59 -16.85 -26.84
CA LEU A 889 12.96 -15.45 -27.04
C LEU A 889 12.00 -14.51 -26.29
N ILE A 890 10.70 -14.80 -26.35
CA ILE A 890 9.69 -14.06 -25.57
C ILE A 890 9.98 -14.22 -24.07
N ARG A 891 10.28 -15.44 -23.61
CA ARG A 891 10.63 -15.70 -22.22
C ARG A 891 11.87 -14.91 -21.78
N ALA A 892 12.93 -14.87 -22.59
CA ALA A 892 14.12 -14.07 -22.31
C ALA A 892 13.78 -12.57 -22.13
N LEU A 893 12.94 -12.02 -23.02
CA LEU A 893 12.49 -10.64 -22.93
C LEU A 893 11.68 -10.39 -21.64
N LEU A 894 10.75 -11.28 -21.32
CA LEU A 894 9.96 -11.17 -20.09
C LEU A 894 10.83 -11.21 -18.83
N LEU A 895 11.87 -12.05 -18.80
CA LEU A 895 12.85 -12.06 -17.72
C LEU A 895 13.60 -10.73 -17.58
N THR A 896 13.97 -10.07 -18.69
CA THR A 896 14.61 -8.74 -18.61
C THR A 896 13.67 -7.69 -18.03
N ILE A 897 12.40 -7.68 -18.46
CA ILE A 897 11.40 -6.74 -17.97
C ILE A 897 11.20 -6.93 -16.45
N ASN A 898 11.15 -8.18 -15.98
CA ASN A 898 11.08 -8.53 -14.56
C ASN A 898 12.33 -8.01 -13.80
N GLY A 899 13.53 -8.34 -14.28
CA GLY A 899 14.78 -7.92 -13.64
C GLY A 899 14.94 -6.41 -13.56
N VAL A 900 14.59 -5.66 -14.61
CA VAL A 900 14.64 -4.18 -14.62
C VAL A 900 13.61 -3.58 -13.67
N ALA A 901 12.40 -4.16 -13.58
CA ALA A 901 11.38 -3.70 -12.65
C ALA A 901 11.82 -3.87 -11.19
N ALA A 902 12.37 -5.05 -10.84
CA ALA A 902 12.95 -5.30 -9.52
C ALA A 902 14.10 -4.31 -9.22
N GLY A 903 14.93 -4.05 -10.24
CA GLY A 903 16.04 -3.10 -10.23
C GLY A 903 15.70 -1.68 -9.79
N LEU A 904 14.70 -1.11 -10.47
CA LEU A 904 14.35 0.31 -10.38
C LEU A 904 13.43 0.64 -9.20
N ARG A 905 12.65 -0.35 -8.75
CA ARG A 905 11.65 -0.21 -7.68
C ARG A 905 10.70 0.97 -7.96
N ASN A 906 10.48 1.83 -6.98
CA ASN A 906 9.56 2.98 -7.05
C ASN A 906 10.09 4.09 -8.00
N THR A 907 9.30 4.54 -8.99
CA THR A 907 9.83 5.47 -10.01
C THR A 907 8.92 6.62 -10.41
N GLY A 908 7.66 6.64 -9.99
CA GLY A 908 6.77 7.74 -10.34
C GLY A 908 5.33 7.44 -10.11
#